data_AF-A0A8B7T8F2-F1
#
_entry.id   AF-A0A8B7T8F2-F1
#
_cell.length_a   1.000
_cell.length_b   1.000
_cell.length_c   1.000
_cell.angle_alpha   90.00
_cell.angle_beta   90.00
_cell.angle_gamma   90.00
#
_symmetry.space_group_name_H-M   'P 1'
#
loop_
_entity.id
_entity.type
_entity.pdbx_description
1 polymer ?
#
loop_
_entity_poly.entity_id
_entity_poly.type
_entity_poly.pdbx_seq_one_letter_code
_entity_poly.pdbx_strand_id
1 'polypeptide(L)'
;MGRPGRGVLRPLALLLLLLRLQHLAAAADPLLGGQGPVKECEEDQFRCRNERCIPSVWRCDEDDDCSDNSDEDDCPKKTCMDNDFTCDNGQCIPERWKCDGEEECSDGSDEFEATCTKQVCPAEKLSCGPTSHKCVPASWRCDGEKDCESGADEAGCAISLGTCPGDEFQCGDGTCVPAIKRCNQEQDCPDGSDEAGCLKGLNECLHNNGGCSHICTDLKIGFECTCPAGYRLLDQKTCGDIDECEDPDACSQICVNYKGYFKCECHPGYEMDTLTKNCKAVAGRSPSLIFTNRHEVRRIDLVKRDYSRLIPMLKNVVALDVEVATNRIYWCDLSYRKIYGAYMDKASDPAEQEVLIDEQLHSPEGLAVDWVHKHIYWTDSGNKTISVATVDGGRRCTLFSHDLSEPRAIAVDPLRGFMYWSDWGYQAKIEKSGLNGVDRQTLVSDNIEWPNGITLDLLNQRLYWVDSKLHQLSSIDFSGGNRKMLISSPDFLSHPFGIAVFEDKVFWTDLENEAIFSANRLNGLDISVLAENLNNPHDIVIFHELKQPRATDACELSAQPNGGCEYLCLPAPQISSHKYTCACPDTMWLGPDMKRCYRAPQSTSTTTSASTTMRTRDTTRAPGTTIHSPTYQNHSTETASLAAAVPSSVNVRRAPSISPSTPSPATSNHSQHYGNEDGKMGSTVTAAVIGIIVPMAVIALLCMSGYLIWRNWKRKNTKSMNFDNPVYRKTTEEEDEDELHIGRTAQIGHVYPARVALSLEDDGLP
;
A
#
# COMPACT_ATOMS: atom_id res chain seq x y z
N MET A 1 98.94 10.86 18.63
CA MET A 1 98.98 11.65 19.87
C MET A 1 97.84 12.68 19.81
N GLY A 2 96.96 12.72 20.82
CA GLY A 2 96.01 13.81 21.06
C GLY A 2 94.65 13.79 20.33
N ARG A 3 93.56 13.88 21.11
CA ARG A 3 92.14 14.18 20.75
C ARG A 3 91.97 15.45 19.87
N PRO A 4 90.75 15.88 19.43
CA PRO A 4 89.48 15.19 19.10
C PRO A 4 88.87 15.59 17.72
N GLY A 5 87.81 14.88 17.29
CA GLY A 5 86.67 15.45 16.53
C GLY A 5 86.57 15.20 15.00
N ARG A 6 85.49 14.50 14.57
CA ARG A 6 84.48 14.88 13.54
C ARG A 6 83.76 13.66 12.91
N GLY A 7 82.45 13.54 13.17
CA GLY A 7 81.35 13.58 12.18
C GLY A 7 81.14 12.52 11.06
N VAL A 8 79.92 11.95 11.09
CA VAL A 8 78.92 11.74 9.98
C VAL A 8 78.94 10.43 9.11
N LEU A 9 77.72 9.96 8.76
CA LEU A 9 77.27 8.91 7.78
C LEU A 9 77.29 7.44 8.30
N ARG A 10 76.35 6.50 8.01
CA ARG A 10 75.14 6.38 7.16
C ARG A 10 74.35 5.09 7.54
N PRO A 11 73.11 4.89 7.04
CA PRO A 11 72.20 3.78 7.34
C PRO A 11 72.35 2.61 6.34
N LEU A 12 72.34 1.35 6.82
CA LEU A 12 72.32 0.16 5.94
C LEU A 12 71.79 -1.12 6.62
N ALA A 13 71.10 -1.00 7.76
CA ALA A 13 70.68 -2.16 8.56
C ALA A 13 69.17 -2.47 8.52
N LEU A 14 68.34 -1.63 7.88
CA LEU A 14 66.88 -1.81 7.90
C LEU A 14 66.30 -2.42 6.61
N LEU A 15 67.10 -2.57 5.55
CA LEU A 15 66.63 -3.10 4.26
C LEU A 15 66.79 -4.63 4.13
N LEU A 16 67.38 -5.31 5.12
CA LEU A 16 67.66 -6.76 5.09
C LEU A 16 66.75 -7.59 6.00
N LEU A 17 65.84 -6.96 6.77
CA LEU A 17 64.93 -7.67 7.68
C LEU A 17 63.54 -7.96 7.08
N LEU A 18 63.20 -7.41 5.92
CA LEU A 18 61.88 -7.57 5.28
C LEU A 18 61.86 -8.54 4.07
N LEU A 19 62.98 -9.19 3.76
CA LEU A 19 63.12 -10.10 2.60
C LEU A 19 63.34 -11.58 2.97
N ARG A 20 63.03 -11.99 4.19
CA ARG A 20 63.06 -13.41 4.60
C ARG A 20 61.90 -13.77 5.51
N LEU A 21 60.71 -13.94 4.94
CA LEU A 21 59.67 -14.87 5.45
C LEU A 21 58.48 -14.90 4.46
N GLN A 22 58.68 -15.55 3.31
CA GLN A 22 57.61 -16.22 2.58
C GLN A 22 58.03 -17.68 2.33
N HIS A 23 57.08 -18.58 2.58
CA HIS A 23 57.01 -20.03 2.31
C HIS A 23 57.62 -21.04 3.30
N LEU A 24 56.74 -21.62 4.14
CA LEU A 24 56.35 -23.05 4.26
C LEU A 24 55.45 -23.18 5.52
N ALA A 25 54.11 -23.30 5.39
CA ALA A 25 53.29 -24.54 5.34
C ALA A 25 53.44 -25.41 6.62
N ALA A 26 52.43 -26.03 7.25
CA ALA A 26 50.97 -26.09 7.18
C ALA A 26 50.49 -26.86 8.44
N ALA A 27 49.17 -26.85 8.69
CA ALA A 27 48.35 -27.79 9.49
C ALA A 27 47.65 -27.20 10.73
N ALA A 28 46.36 -26.89 10.60
CA ALA A 28 45.26 -27.37 11.44
C ALA A 28 43.92 -26.72 11.01
N ASP A 29 42.87 -27.53 10.94
CA ASP A 29 41.46 -27.20 10.64
C ASP A 29 40.61 -27.91 11.73
N PRO A 30 39.33 -27.60 12.00
CA PRO A 30 38.55 -26.35 11.87
C PRO A 30 37.81 -25.99 13.21
N LEU A 31 36.92 -24.98 13.15
CA LEU A 31 35.75 -24.66 14.01
C LEU A 31 35.85 -23.42 14.90
N LEU A 32 35.41 -22.27 14.35
CA LEU A 32 34.43 -21.34 14.95
C LEU A 32 34.28 -20.11 14.03
N GLY A 33 33.16 -20.05 13.30
CA GLY A 33 32.82 -18.91 12.45
C GLY A 33 32.37 -17.71 13.29
N GLY A 34 33.05 -16.58 13.10
CA GLY A 34 32.56 -15.25 13.45
C GLY A 34 32.52 -14.42 12.17
N GLN A 35 31.33 -13.99 11.75
CA GLN A 35 31.14 -13.07 10.63
C GLN A 35 31.60 -11.66 11.03
N GLY A 36 32.43 -11.05 10.19
CA GLY A 36 32.75 -9.62 10.24
C GLY A 36 31.58 -8.76 9.73
N PRO A 37 31.71 -7.42 9.74
CA PRO A 37 30.63 -6.52 9.39
C PRO A 37 30.25 -6.71 7.92
N VAL A 38 28.98 -7.00 7.66
CA VAL A 38 28.39 -7.05 6.33
C VAL A 38 28.43 -5.64 5.75
N LYS A 39 29.02 -5.49 4.55
CA LYS A 39 29.01 -4.23 3.81
C LYS A 39 27.62 -4.08 3.19
N GLU A 40 26.80 -3.17 3.73
CA GLU A 40 25.53 -2.77 3.11
C GLU A 40 25.81 -1.92 1.85
N CYS A 41 24.97 -2.07 0.83
CA CYS A 41 25.01 -1.27 -0.40
C CYS A 41 24.36 0.11 -0.16
N GLU A 42 24.63 1.09 -1.02
CA GLU A 42 23.97 2.41 -0.96
C GLU A 42 22.47 2.30 -1.33
N GLU A 43 21.63 3.27 -0.95
CA GLU A 43 20.16 3.22 -1.11
C GLU A 43 19.70 3.01 -2.55
N ASP A 44 20.47 3.49 -3.53
CA ASP A 44 20.22 3.35 -4.97
C ASP A 44 20.90 2.12 -5.59
N GLN A 45 21.41 1.19 -4.78
CA GLN A 45 22.15 0.01 -5.23
C GLN A 45 21.47 -1.30 -4.79
N PHE A 46 21.35 -2.24 -5.73
CA PHE A 46 20.96 -3.61 -5.46
C PHE A 46 22.18 -4.44 -5.00
N ARG A 47 21.97 -5.28 -3.98
CA ARG A 47 23.00 -6.19 -3.46
C ARG A 47 22.83 -7.59 -4.05
N CYS A 48 23.78 -7.98 -4.87
CA CYS A 48 23.92 -9.31 -5.43
C CYS A 48 24.20 -10.38 -4.36
N ARG A 49 23.91 -11.65 -4.64
CA ARG A 49 24.16 -12.78 -3.72
C ARG A 49 25.67 -12.98 -3.46
N ASN A 50 26.52 -12.65 -4.43
CA ASN A 50 27.97 -12.60 -4.28
C ASN A 50 28.51 -11.36 -3.53
N GLU A 51 27.65 -10.59 -2.87
CA GLU A 51 27.98 -9.38 -2.09
C GLU A 51 28.48 -8.18 -2.90
N ARG A 52 28.34 -8.20 -4.23
CA ARG A 52 28.54 -7.03 -5.10
C ARG A 52 27.35 -6.09 -5.00
N CYS A 53 27.60 -4.79 -5.17
CA CYS A 53 26.57 -3.77 -5.30
C CYS A 53 26.54 -3.28 -6.74
N ILE A 54 25.37 -3.29 -7.36
CA ILE A 54 25.09 -2.73 -8.69
C ILE A 54 24.01 -1.64 -8.56
N PRO A 55 23.88 -0.69 -9.49
CA PRO A 55 22.74 0.22 -9.52
C PRO A 55 21.40 -0.54 -9.46
N SER A 56 20.47 -0.09 -8.62
CA SER A 56 19.13 -0.69 -8.48
C SER A 56 18.29 -0.67 -9.76
N VAL A 57 18.59 0.24 -10.68
CA VAL A 57 18.01 0.31 -12.03
C VAL A 57 18.43 -0.86 -12.93
N TRP A 58 19.50 -1.57 -12.57
CA TRP A 58 19.99 -2.79 -13.23
C TRP A 58 19.47 -4.05 -12.54
N ARG A 59 18.32 -3.94 -11.88
CA ARG A 59 17.65 -5.10 -11.29
C ARG A 59 16.45 -5.38 -12.17
N CYS A 60 16.35 -6.62 -12.67
CA CYS A 60 15.26 -7.04 -13.54
C CYS A 60 15.24 -6.27 -14.87
N ASP A 61 16.42 -5.97 -15.43
CA ASP A 61 16.58 -5.34 -16.75
C ASP A 61 17.10 -6.30 -17.83
N GLU A 62 17.04 -7.61 -17.56
CA GLU A 62 17.40 -8.72 -18.45
C GLU A 62 18.91 -8.91 -18.67
N ASP A 63 19.75 -8.13 -17.98
CA ASP A 63 21.22 -8.21 -18.05
C ASP A 63 21.83 -8.75 -16.72
N ASP A 64 22.76 -9.72 -16.79
CA ASP A 64 23.49 -10.22 -15.61
C ASP A 64 24.62 -9.26 -15.20
N ASP A 65 24.29 -8.22 -14.45
CA ASP A 65 25.22 -7.26 -13.88
C ASP A 65 25.87 -7.76 -12.58
N CYS A 66 25.18 -8.64 -11.86
CA CYS A 66 25.68 -9.31 -10.68
C CYS A 66 26.76 -10.36 -10.99
N SER A 67 26.88 -10.82 -12.24
CA SER A 67 27.76 -11.94 -12.67
C SER A 67 27.42 -13.30 -12.04
N ASP A 68 26.35 -13.36 -11.26
CA ASP A 68 25.77 -14.56 -10.65
C ASP A 68 24.25 -14.60 -10.81
N ASN A 69 23.70 -13.75 -11.70
CA ASN A 69 22.30 -13.63 -12.07
C ASN A 69 21.35 -13.30 -10.91
N SER A 70 21.87 -12.75 -9.81
CA SER A 70 21.08 -12.46 -8.60
C SER A 70 20.13 -11.27 -8.76
N ASP A 71 20.48 -10.35 -9.64
CA ASP A 71 19.70 -9.20 -10.08
C ASP A 71 18.51 -9.58 -10.94
N GLU A 72 18.67 -10.64 -11.72
CA GLU A 72 17.65 -11.20 -12.62
C GLU A 72 16.86 -12.37 -12.00
N ASP A 73 17.13 -12.71 -10.73
CA ASP A 73 16.40 -13.72 -9.97
C ASP A 73 15.16 -13.11 -9.26
N ASP A 74 14.00 -13.78 -9.33
CA ASP A 74 12.72 -13.39 -8.69
C ASP A 74 12.13 -12.05 -9.15
N CYS A 75 12.27 -11.76 -10.44
CA CYS A 75 11.69 -10.57 -11.07
C CYS A 75 10.17 -10.71 -11.27
N PRO A 76 9.38 -9.65 -11.00
CA PRO A 76 7.96 -9.65 -11.31
C PRO A 76 7.76 -9.93 -12.79
N LYS A 77 7.07 -11.03 -13.12
CA LYS A 77 6.64 -11.28 -14.50
C LYS A 77 5.72 -10.14 -14.90
N LYS A 78 6.13 -9.32 -15.89
CA LYS A 78 5.26 -8.32 -16.51
C LYS A 78 3.99 -9.06 -16.95
N THR A 79 2.86 -8.73 -16.35
CA THR A 79 1.55 -9.19 -16.83
C THR A 79 0.95 -8.03 -17.57
N CYS A 80 0.64 -8.25 -18.84
CA CYS A 80 0.19 -7.20 -19.74
C CYS A 80 -1.25 -6.75 -19.43
N MET A 81 -1.69 -5.64 -20.02
CA MET A 81 -3.07 -5.15 -19.88
C MET A 81 -4.09 -6.18 -20.39
N ASP A 82 -5.38 -6.04 -20.03
CA ASP A 82 -6.49 -7.00 -20.26
C ASP A 82 -6.84 -7.34 -21.74
N ASN A 83 -5.92 -7.18 -22.70
CA ASN A 83 -6.06 -7.59 -24.11
C ASN A 83 -4.70 -7.77 -24.84
N ASP A 84 -3.60 -7.88 -24.09
CA ASP A 84 -2.25 -8.01 -24.60
C ASP A 84 -1.66 -9.38 -24.21
N PHE A 85 -1.00 -10.04 -25.16
CA PHE A 85 -0.23 -11.25 -24.93
C PHE A 85 1.12 -10.94 -24.29
N THR A 86 1.46 -11.68 -23.24
CA THR A 86 2.75 -11.62 -22.56
C THR A 86 3.70 -12.67 -23.13
N CYS A 87 4.76 -12.22 -23.79
CA CYS A 87 5.89 -13.02 -24.26
C CYS A 87 6.58 -13.76 -23.09
N ASP A 88 7.35 -14.82 -23.35
CA ASP A 88 8.09 -15.58 -22.33
C ASP A 88 9.18 -14.73 -21.66
N ASN A 89 9.79 -13.79 -22.39
CA ASN A 89 10.66 -12.74 -21.84
C ASN A 89 9.92 -11.59 -21.13
N GLY A 90 8.57 -11.61 -21.09
CA GLY A 90 7.76 -10.58 -20.43
C GLY A 90 7.49 -9.33 -21.28
N GLN A 91 7.86 -9.31 -22.57
CA GLN A 91 7.40 -8.27 -23.50
C GLN A 91 5.87 -8.36 -23.71
N CYS A 92 5.21 -7.22 -23.89
CA CYS A 92 3.78 -7.15 -24.16
C CYS A 92 3.53 -6.83 -25.63
N ILE A 93 2.79 -7.71 -26.30
CA ILE A 93 2.32 -7.49 -27.68
C ILE A 93 0.79 -7.59 -27.70
N PRO A 94 0.07 -6.86 -28.57
CA PRO A 94 -1.38 -7.01 -28.66
C PRO A 94 -1.76 -8.44 -29.06
N GLU A 95 -2.82 -9.01 -28.47
CA GLU A 95 -3.14 -10.44 -28.62
C GLU A 95 -3.42 -10.89 -30.07
N ARG A 96 -3.73 -9.95 -30.97
CA ARG A 96 -3.87 -10.22 -32.42
C ARG A 96 -2.58 -10.61 -33.15
N TRP A 97 -1.41 -10.32 -32.57
CA TRP A 97 -0.08 -10.61 -33.13
C TRP A 97 0.52 -11.89 -32.57
N LYS A 98 -0.19 -12.57 -31.66
CA LYS A 98 0.26 -13.83 -31.10
C LYS A 98 0.04 -14.96 -32.13
N CYS A 99 1.08 -15.71 -32.45
CA CYS A 99 1.05 -16.85 -33.37
C CYS A 99 0.57 -16.46 -34.79
N ASP A 100 0.94 -15.28 -35.28
CA ASP A 100 0.58 -14.79 -36.61
C ASP A 100 1.68 -15.00 -37.67
N GLY A 101 2.83 -15.51 -37.25
CA GLY A 101 3.94 -15.96 -38.07
C GLY A 101 5.05 -14.93 -38.26
N GLU A 102 4.97 -13.77 -37.62
CA GLU A 102 6.02 -12.78 -37.51
C GLU A 102 6.55 -12.73 -36.06
N GLU A 103 7.83 -12.41 -35.87
CA GLU A 103 8.43 -12.31 -34.53
C GLU A 103 8.24 -10.87 -34.02
N GLU A 104 7.22 -10.63 -33.19
CA GLU A 104 7.02 -9.36 -32.49
C GLU A 104 7.67 -9.35 -31.11
N CYS A 105 7.71 -10.50 -30.42
CA CYS A 105 8.52 -10.65 -29.22
C CYS A 105 10.01 -10.68 -29.59
N SER A 106 10.86 -9.97 -28.84
CA SER A 106 12.31 -9.96 -29.07
C SER A 106 13.00 -11.31 -28.85
N ASP A 107 12.34 -12.24 -28.15
CA ASP A 107 12.73 -13.64 -27.99
C ASP A 107 11.98 -14.60 -28.93
N GLY A 108 11.05 -14.10 -29.75
CA GLY A 108 10.20 -14.89 -30.66
C GLY A 108 9.19 -15.80 -29.95
N SER A 109 8.89 -15.52 -28.68
CA SER A 109 8.07 -16.40 -27.84
C SER A 109 6.57 -16.37 -28.10
N ASP A 110 6.11 -15.33 -28.78
CA ASP A 110 4.82 -15.27 -29.45
C ASP A 110 4.64 -16.36 -30.51
N GLU A 111 5.74 -16.83 -31.10
CA GLU A 111 5.76 -17.87 -32.12
C GLU A 111 6.26 -19.23 -31.59
N PHE A 112 6.56 -19.33 -30.29
CA PHE A 112 7.01 -20.60 -29.69
C PHE A 112 5.90 -21.66 -29.62
N GLU A 113 6.30 -22.89 -29.95
CA GLU A 113 5.42 -24.07 -29.97
C GLU A 113 4.83 -24.43 -28.59
N ALA A 114 5.46 -23.97 -27.50
CA ALA A 114 4.96 -24.11 -26.13
C ALA A 114 3.84 -23.11 -25.80
N THR A 115 3.88 -21.93 -26.41
CA THR A 115 2.93 -20.82 -26.24
C THR A 115 1.70 -20.99 -27.13
N CYS A 116 1.92 -21.42 -28.36
CA CYS A 116 0.87 -21.76 -29.31
C CYS A 116 0.36 -23.18 -29.00
N THR A 117 -0.80 -23.31 -28.34
CA THR A 117 -1.33 -24.63 -27.95
C THR A 117 -1.67 -25.45 -29.20
N LYS A 118 -0.86 -26.49 -29.45
CA LYS A 118 -0.74 -27.23 -30.72
C LYS A 118 -0.34 -26.32 -31.87
N GLN A 119 0.95 -26.37 -32.23
CA GLN A 119 1.37 -26.03 -33.58
C GLN A 119 0.70 -26.98 -34.58
N VAL A 120 -0.43 -26.50 -35.08
CA VAL A 120 -0.96 -26.93 -36.35
C VAL A 120 -0.23 -26.02 -37.34
N CYS A 121 0.81 -26.55 -38.04
CA CYS A 121 1.14 -25.97 -39.36
C CYS A 121 -0.23 -25.82 -40.05
N PRO A 122 -0.60 -24.66 -40.62
CA PRO A 122 -1.92 -24.44 -41.22
C PRO A 122 -2.31 -25.66 -42.04
N ALA A 123 -3.57 -26.10 -42.01
CA ALA A 123 -4.04 -27.42 -42.48
C ALA A 123 -3.59 -27.87 -43.89
N GLU A 124 -2.93 -27.00 -44.65
CA GLU A 124 -2.33 -27.19 -45.95
C GLU A 124 -0.80 -27.44 -45.94
N LYS A 125 -0.14 -27.57 -44.78
CA LYS A 125 1.32 -27.81 -44.64
C LYS A 125 1.66 -28.95 -43.66
N LEU A 126 2.58 -29.84 -44.06
CA LEU A 126 3.15 -30.94 -43.31
C LEU A 126 4.43 -30.50 -42.55
N SER A 127 4.57 -30.89 -41.28
CA SER A 127 5.81 -30.69 -40.52
C SER A 127 6.87 -31.74 -40.84
N CYS A 128 8.14 -31.32 -41.03
CA CYS A 128 9.26 -32.20 -41.37
C CYS A 128 9.80 -33.06 -40.20
N GLY A 129 9.00 -33.25 -39.14
CA GLY A 129 9.30 -34.07 -37.97
C GLY A 129 9.34 -33.27 -36.66
N PRO A 130 9.39 -33.96 -35.51
CA PRO A 130 9.19 -33.37 -34.18
C PRO A 130 10.35 -32.51 -33.65
N THR A 131 11.44 -32.36 -34.42
CA THR A 131 12.64 -31.60 -34.03
C THR A 131 13.09 -30.59 -35.11
N SER A 132 12.24 -30.31 -36.10
CA SER A 132 12.57 -29.39 -37.20
C SER A 132 11.40 -28.42 -37.43
N HIS A 133 11.67 -27.11 -37.33
CA HIS A 133 10.69 -26.03 -37.46
C HIS A 133 10.34 -25.69 -38.93
N LYS A 134 10.53 -26.63 -39.87
CA LYS A 134 10.27 -26.42 -41.31
C LYS A 134 8.95 -27.10 -41.71
N CYS A 135 7.92 -26.33 -42.03
CA CYS A 135 6.66 -26.82 -42.61
C CYS A 135 6.76 -26.82 -44.16
N VAL A 136 6.64 -27.99 -44.78
CA VAL A 136 6.48 -28.14 -46.24
C VAL A 136 4.99 -28.22 -46.61
N PRO A 137 4.54 -27.86 -47.81
CA PRO A 137 3.15 -28.07 -48.23
C PRO A 137 2.67 -29.51 -48.02
N ALA A 138 1.42 -29.69 -47.60
CA ALA A 138 0.83 -31.03 -47.37
C ALA A 138 0.73 -31.85 -48.66
N SER A 139 0.76 -31.18 -49.83
CA SER A 139 0.89 -31.81 -51.14
C SER A 139 2.21 -32.54 -51.37
N TRP A 140 3.23 -32.26 -50.55
CA TRP A 140 4.56 -32.89 -50.64
C TRP A 140 4.69 -34.08 -49.69
N ARG A 141 3.60 -34.51 -49.08
CA ARG A 141 3.56 -35.74 -48.30
C ARG A 141 3.35 -36.92 -49.24
N CYS A 142 4.32 -37.81 -49.33
CA CYS A 142 4.26 -38.99 -50.19
C CYS A 142 4.05 -38.64 -51.67
N ASP A 143 4.66 -37.54 -52.11
CA ASP A 143 4.67 -37.10 -53.50
C ASP A 143 5.84 -37.71 -54.30
N GLY A 144 6.75 -38.40 -53.62
CA GLY A 144 7.83 -39.18 -54.20
C GLY A 144 9.15 -38.41 -54.36
N GLU A 145 9.21 -37.15 -53.93
CA GLU A 145 10.45 -36.38 -53.79
C GLU A 145 10.80 -36.17 -52.30
N LYS A 146 12.07 -35.90 -52.00
CA LYS A 146 12.55 -35.76 -50.61
C LYS A 146 12.77 -34.29 -50.29
N ASP A 147 11.74 -33.64 -49.77
CA ASP A 147 11.69 -32.19 -49.52
C ASP A 147 11.97 -31.83 -48.06
N CYS A 148 11.75 -32.77 -47.14
CA CYS A 148 12.28 -32.71 -45.79
C CYS A 148 13.71 -33.27 -45.72
N GLU A 149 14.64 -32.57 -45.04
CA GLU A 149 16.02 -33.05 -44.84
C GLU A 149 16.07 -34.44 -44.18
N SER A 150 15.12 -34.69 -43.26
CA SER A 150 14.89 -35.95 -42.57
C SER A 150 14.23 -37.03 -43.44
N GLY A 151 13.53 -36.66 -44.52
CA GLY A 151 12.70 -37.56 -45.33
C GLY A 151 11.41 -38.02 -44.65
N ALA A 152 10.92 -37.23 -43.70
CA ALA A 152 9.72 -37.54 -42.91
C ALA A 152 8.41 -37.43 -43.74
N ASP A 153 8.43 -36.60 -44.76
CA ASP A 153 7.41 -36.43 -45.80
C ASP A 153 7.10 -37.72 -46.58
N GLU A 154 8.09 -38.58 -46.77
CA GLU A 154 7.97 -39.85 -47.51
C GLU A 154 7.84 -41.10 -46.59
N ALA A 155 7.76 -40.90 -45.27
CA ALA A 155 7.74 -41.98 -44.30
C ALA A 155 6.31 -42.38 -43.88
N GLY A 156 5.93 -43.64 -44.12
CA GLY A 156 4.71 -44.24 -43.55
C GLY A 156 3.45 -44.23 -44.43
N CYS A 157 3.58 -44.07 -45.75
CA CYS A 157 2.45 -44.18 -46.67
C CYS A 157 2.03 -45.63 -46.95
N ALA A 158 1.29 -46.21 -46.00
CA ALA A 158 0.50 -47.40 -46.19
C ALA A 158 -1.00 -47.04 -46.09
N ILE A 159 -1.71 -47.25 -47.20
CA ILE A 159 -3.14 -46.99 -47.39
C ILE A 159 -3.98 -47.78 -46.38
N SER A 160 -4.83 -47.11 -45.58
CA SER A 160 -5.96 -47.73 -44.87
C SER A 160 -7.08 -46.73 -44.55
N LEU A 161 -8.11 -46.78 -45.37
CA LEU A 161 -9.55 -46.68 -45.07
C LEU A 161 -10.01 -45.83 -43.88
N GLY A 162 -10.67 -44.71 -44.19
CA GLY A 162 -12.11 -44.62 -43.85
C GLY A 162 -12.62 -43.37 -43.11
N THR A 163 -11.79 -42.42 -42.67
CA THR A 163 -12.29 -41.18 -42.07
C THR A 163 -11.24 -40.08 -42.15
N CYS A 164 -11.59 -38.91 -42.67
CA CYS A 164 -10.68 -37.76 -42.75
C CYS A 164 -10.41 -37.18 -41.33
N PRO A 165 -9.22 -36.62 -41.04
CA PRO A 165 -8.91 -35.91 -39.80
C PRO A 165 -9.86 -34.72 -39.58
N GLY A 166 -10.05 -34.30 -38.33
CA GLY A 166 -11.15 -33.41 -37.87
C GLY A 166 -11.31 -32.04 -38.55
N ASP A 167 -10.37 -31.64 -39.40
CA ASP A 167 -10.36 -30.36 -40.12
C ASP A 167 -10.49 -30.53 -41.65
N GLU A 168 -10.73 -31.76 -42.13
CA GLU A 168 -10.96 -32.10 -43.53
C GLU A 168 -12.38 -32.65 -43.75
N PHE A 169 -13.02 -32.18 -44.81
CA PHE A 169 -14.30 -32.68 -45.28
C PHE A 169 -14.11 -33.89 -46.20
N GLN A 170 -14.79 -34.99 -45.90
CA GLN A 170 -14.79 -36.18 -46.73
C GLN A 170 -15.82 -36.07 -47.86
N CYS A 171 -15.35 -36.05 -49.11
CA CYS A 171 -16.17 -36.14 -50.32
C CYS A 171 -16.94 -37.47 -50.37
N GLY A 172 -18.01 -37.53 -51.16
CA GLY A 172 -18.85 -38.73 -51.31
C GLY A 172 -18.12 -39.93 -51.91
N ASP A 173 -17.07 -39.70 -52.70
CA ASP A 173 -16.16 -40.73 -53.23
C ASP A 173 -15.00 -41.10 -52.28
N GLY A 174 -14.97 -40.53 -51.06
CA GLY A 174 -13.99 -40.85 -50.02
C GLY A 174 -12.67 -40.07 -50.10
N THR A 175 -12.55 -39.09 -51.02
CA THR A 175 -11.46 -38.11 -51.07
C THR A 175 -11.61 -37.07 -49.93
N CYS A 176 -10.52 -36.56 -49.37
CA CYS A 176 -10.56 -35.53 -48.33
C CYS A 176 -10.17 -34.17 -48.92
N VAL A 177 -10.96 -33.13 -48.63
CA VAL A 177 -10.65 -31.73 -48.96
C VAL A 177 -10.62 -30.90 -47.66
N PRO A 178 -9.84 -29.80 -47.56
CA PRO A 178 -9.85 -28.94 -46.38
C PRO A 178 -11.28 -28.45 -46.05
N ALA A 179 -11.65 -28.39 -44.76
CA ALA A 179 -13.01 -27.97 -44.36
C ALA A 179 -13.37 -26.54 -44.81
N ILE A 180 -12.39 -25.67 -45.03
CA ILE A 180 -12.58 -24.32 -45.62
C ILE A 180 -12.97 -24.34 -47.10
N LYS A 181 -12.65 -25.44 -47.81
CA LYS A 181 -13.02 -25.65 -49.20
C LYS A 181 -14.39 -26.28 -49.36
N ARG A 182 -15.04 -26.64 -48.25
CA ARG A 182 -16.44 -27.02 -48.24
C ARG A 182 -17.30 -25.76 -48.35
N CYS A 183 -18.23 -25.72 -49.30
CA CYS A 183 -19.15 -24.61 -49.54
C CYS A 183 -18.49 -23.31 -50.07
N ASN A 184 -17.34 -23.38 -50.72
CA ASN A 184 -16.59 -22.21 -51.22
C ASN A 184 -16.95 -21.82 -52.67
N GLN A 185 -17.95 -22.47 -53.29
CA GLN A 185 -18.41 -22.28 -54.68
C GLN A 185 -17.44 -22.76 -55.76
N GLU A 186 -16.33 -23.38 -55.39
CA GLU A 186 -15.42 -24.09 -56.29
C GLU A 186 -15.65 -25.59 -56.13
N GLN A 187 -15.59 -26.33 -57.24
CA GLN A 187 -15.74 -27.78 -57.20
C GLN A 187 -14.37 -28.40 -56.88
N ASP A 188 -14.05 -28.48 -55.58
CA ASP A 188 -12.81 -29.04 -55.04
C ASP A 188 -12.90 -30.56 -54.84
N CYS A 189 -14.09 -31.11 -54.59
CA CYS A 189 -14.32 -32.56 -54.65
C CYS A 189 -14.56 -33.02 -56.10
N PRO A 190 -13.96 -34.14 -56.54
CA PRO A 190 -14.15 -34.70 -57.89
C PRO A 190 -15.61 -35.02 -58.25
N ASP A 191 -16.43 -35.32 -57.23
CA ASP A 191 -17.86 -35.63 -57.35
C ASP A 191 -18.77 -34.42 -57.06
N GLY A 192 -18.20 -33.28 -56.66
CA GLY A 192 -18.92 -32.07 -56.23
C GLY A 192 -19.63 -32.19 -54.89
N SER A 193 -19.24 -33.16 -54.05
CA SER A 193 -19.86 -33.40 -52.73
C SER A 193 -19.53 -32.33 -51.69
N ASP A 194 -18.40 -31.65 -51.83
CA ASP A 194 -18.02 -30.45 -51.07
C ASP A 194 -19.00 -29.30 -51.22
N GLU A 195 -19.63 -29.19 -52.38
CA GLU A 195 -20.64 -28.19 -52.71
C GLU A 195 -22.08 -28.75 -52.63
N ALA A 196 -22.23 -30.05 -52.38
CA ALA A 196 -23.52 -30.73 -52.30
C ALA A 196 -24.13 -30.59 -50.89
N GLY A 197 -25.28 -29.92 -50.79
CA GLY A 197 -25.95 -29.67 -49.50
C GLY A 197 -25.39 -28.47 -48.73
N CYS A 198 -24.38 -27.80 -49.28
CA CYS A 198 -24.02 -26.45 -48.91
C CYS A 198 -25.14 -25.50 -49.33
N LEU A 199 -25.82 -24.94 -48.34
CA LEU A 199 -26.70 -23.81 -48.57
C LEU A 199 -25.80 -22.63 -48.96
N LYS A 200 -25.56 -22.48 -50.27
CA LYS A 200 -24.74 -21.43 -50.90
C LYS A 200 -24.81 -20.10 -50.17
N GLY A 201 -23.65 -19.56 -49.78
CA GLY A 201 -23.51 -18.15 -49.36
C GLY A 201 -24.58 -17.72 -48.37
N LEU A 202 -25.01 -18.65 -47.52
CA LEU A 202 -26.07 -18.44 -46.57
C LEU A 202 -25.47 -17.69 -45.41
N ASN A 203 -25.40 -16.37 -45.55
CA ASN A 203 -25.11 -15.51 -44.43
C ASN A 203 -26.09 -15.86 -43.30
N GLU A 204 -25.62 -16.57 -42.27
CA GLU A 204 -26.46 -17.06 -41.20
C GLU A 204 -27.06 -15.89 -40.41
N CYS A 205 -26.40 -14.73 -40.44
CA CYS A 205 -26.94 -13.47 -39.92
C CYS A 205 -28.20 -13.00 -40.65
N LEU A 206 -28.40 -13.34 -41.94
CA LEU A 206 -29.67 -13.07 -42.63
C LEU A 206 -30.80 -13.96 -42.12
N HIS A 207 -30.49 -15.10 -41.49
CA HIS A 207 -31.46 -16.03 -40.95
C HIS A 207 -31.58 -15.90 -39.43
N ASN A 208 -32.55 -15.09 -38.98
CA ASN A 208 -32.78 -14.82 -37.56
C ASN A 208 -31.50 -14.34 -36.82
N ASN A 209 -30.68 -13.54 -37.51
CA ASN A 209 -29.42 -12.99 -36.99
C ASN A 209 -28.41 -14.06 -36.53
N GLY A 210 -28.40 -15.26 -37.12
CA GLY A 210 -27.57 -16.39 -36.64
C GLY A 210 -28.01 -16.93 -35.26
N GLY A 211 -29.14 -16.46 -34.74
CA GLY A 211 -29.52 -16.60 -33.34
C GLY A 211 -28.75 -15.67 -32.40
N CYS A 212 -27.93 -14.75 -32.92
CA CYS A 212 -27.30 -13.69 -32.15
C CYS A 212 -28.36 -12.68 -31.69
N SER A 213 -28.21 -12.21 -30.45
CA SER A 213 -29.10 -11.20 -29.87
C SER A 213 -28.89 -9.79 -30.43
N HIS A 214 -27.65 -9.42 -30.78
CA HIS A 214 -27.29 -8.07 -31.22
C HIS A 214 -26.52 -8.08 -32.54
N ILE A 215 -25.19 -8.19 -32.50
CA ILE A 215 -24.35 -8.10 -33.70
C ILE A 215 -23.96 -9.52 -34.12
N CYS A 216 -24.19 -9.84 -35.39
CA CYS A 216 -23.75 -11.07 -36.03
C CYS A 216 -22.78 -10.69 -37.14
N THR A 217 -21.57 -11.21 -37.08
CA THR A 217 -20.55 -11.04 -38.11
C THR A 217 -20.37 -12.36 -38.85
N ASP A 218 -20.72 -12.31 -40.13
CA ASP A 218 -20.59 -13.43 -41.08
C ASP A 218 -19.11 -13.64 -41.40
N LEU A 219 -18.60 -14.82 -41.09
CA LEU A 219 -17.22 -15.20 -41.35
C LEU A 219 -17.15 -16.03 -42.64
N LYS A 220 -15.94 -16.24 -43.16
CA LYS A 220 -15.75 -17.11 -44.33
C LYS A 220 -16.19 -18.56 -44.06
N ILE A 221 -16.15 -18.97 -42.80
CA ILE A 221 -16.69 -20.25 -42.31
C ILE A 221 -17.51 -19.95 -41.05
N GLY A 222 -18.82 -20.06 -41.14
CA GLY A 222 -19.75 -19.80 -40.03
C GLY A 222 -19.90 -18.32 -39.71
N PHE A 223 -20.36 -18.02 -38.50
CA PHE A 223 -20.62 -16.66 -38.04
C PHE A 223 -20.24 -16.54 -36.56
N GLU A 224 -19.88 -15.35 -36.11
CA GLU A 224 -19.67 -15.04 -34.70
C GLU A 224 -20.70 -13.99 -34.24
N CYS A 225 -21.03 -14.02 -32.95
CA CYS A 225 -21.87 -13.01 -32.33
C CYS A 225 -21.01 -12.10 -31.47
N THR A 226 -21.14 -10.79 -31.64
CA THR A 226 -20.48 -9.78 -30.82
C THR A 226 -21.49 -8.84 -30.19
N CYS A 227 -21.06 -8.12 -29.15
CA CYS A 227 -21.92 -7.21 -28.41
C CYS A 227 -21.50 -5.75 -28.65
N PRO A 228 -22.46 -4.81 -28.70
CA PRO A 228 -22.15 -3.39 -28.74
C PRO A 228 -21.51 -2.93 -27.42
N ALA A 229 -20.89 -1.75 -27.43
CA ALA A 229 -20.35 -1.14 -26.21
C ALA A 229 -21.40 -1.05 -25.09
N GLY A 230 -20.99 -1.36 -23.86
CA GLY A 230 -21.89 -1.47 -22.70
C GLY A 230 -22.57 -2.85 -22.55
N TYR A 231 -22.25 -3.81 -23.43
CA TYR A 231 -22.77 -5.17 -23.33
C TYR A 231 -21.66 -6.21 -23.47
N ARG A 232 -21.80 -7.32 -22.74
CA ARG A 232 -20.90 -8.49 -22.81
C ARG A 232 -21.64 -9.74 -23.24
N LEU A 233 -20.96 -10.66 -23.91
CA LEU A 233 -21.50 -11.98 -24.26
C LEU A 233 -21.74 -12.79 -22.98
N LEU A 234 -22.99 -13.15 -22.70
CA LEU A 234 -23.36 -14.04 -21.58
C LEU A 234 -23.24 -15.52 -21.98
N ASP A 235 -23.54 -15.81 -23.24
CA ASP A 235 -23.26 -17.07 -23.92
C ASP A 235 -22.72 -16.74 -25.32
N GLN A 236 -22.48 -17.75 -26.17
CA GLN A 236 -21.93 -17.55 -27.52
C GLN A 236 -22.84 -16.69 -28.44
N LYS A 237 -24.04 -16.26 -28.00
CA LYS A 237 -25.02 -15.58 -28.87
C LYS A 237 -25.75 -14.39 -28.24
N THR A 238 -25.88 -14.34 -26.92
CA THR A 238 -26.71 -13.39 -26.19
C THR A 238 -25.86 -12.40 -25.42
N CYS A 239 -26.19 -11.12 -25.60
CA CYS A 239 -25.52 -10.02 -24.92
C CYS A 239 -26.32 -9.62 -23.69
N GLY A 240 -25.62 -9.59 -22.57
CA GLY A 240 -26.07 -9.02 -21.31
C GLY A 240 -25.52 -7.63 -21.15
N ASP A 241 -26.26 -6.82 -20.42
CA ASP A 241 -25.78 -5.54 -19.91
C ASP A 241 -24.53 -5.75 -19.06
N ILE A 242 -23.54 -4.87 -19.20
CA ILE A 242 -22.42 -4.79 -18.26
C ILE A 242 -22.89 -3.90 -17.13
N ASP A 243 -22.88 -4.39 -15.88
CA ASP A 243 -23.12 -3.51 -14.75
C ASP A 243 -21.80 -2.87 -14.35
N GLU A 244 -21.51 -1.69 -14.90
CA GLU A 244 -20.25 -0.98 -14.58
C GLU A 244 -20.18 -0.54 -13.12
N CYS A 245 -21.31 -0.47 -12.41
CA CYS A 245 -21.34 -0.09 -11.00
C CYS A 245 -20.92 -1.23 -10.06
N GLU A 246 -20.65 -2.43 -10.58
CA GLU A 246 -19.92 -3.47 -9.85
C GLU A 246 -18.44 -3.10 -9.63
N ASP A 247 -17.85 -2.26 -10.49
CA ASP A 247 -16.52 -1.69 -10.25
C ASP A 247 -16.65 -0.40 -9.40
N PRO A 248 -16.12 -0.39 -8.16
CA PRO A 248 -16.21 0.78 -7.28
C PRO A 248 -15.52 2.04 -7.83
N ASP A 249 -14.58 1.88 -8.78
CA ASP A 249 -13.83 2.98 -9.36
C ASP A 249 -14.37 3.42 -10.74
N ALA A 250 -15.50 2.86 -11.21
CA ALA A 250 -16.13 3.25 -12.48
C ALA A 250 -16.57 4.73 -12.50
N CYS A 251 -17.02 5.24 -11.35
CA CYS A 251 -17.34 6.65 -11.14
C CYS A 251 -16.60 7.16 -9.90
N SER A 252 -16.24 8.45 -9.92
CA SER A 252 -15.61 9.08 -8.74
C SER A 252 -16.51 9.11 -7.50
N GLN A 253 -17.84 9.07 -7.66
CA GLN A 253 -18.82 9.13 -6.57
C GLN A 253 -20.00 8.20 -6.82
N ILE A 254 -21.13 8.71 -7.32
CA ILE A 254 -22.34 7.91 -7.50
C ILE A 254 -22.31 7.30 -8.89
N CYS A 255 -22.48 5.98 -8.98
CA CYS A 255 -22.68 5.25 -10.23
C CYS A 255 -24.15 4.81 -10.36
N VAL A 256 -24.75 5.06 -11.52
CA VAL A 256 -26.08 4.55 -11.88
C VAL A 256 -25.97 3.76 -13.17
N ASN A 257 -26.21 2.45 -13.09
CA ASN A 257 -26.21 1.54 -14.22
C ASN A 257 -27.52 1.70 -15.03
N TYR A 258 -27.40 1.75 -16.35
CA TYR A 258 -28.50 1.68 -17.31
C TYR A 258 -28.18 0.63 -18.36
N LYS A 259 -29.23 0.13 -19.02
CA LYS A 259 -29.05 -0.89 -20.06
C LYS A 259 -28.21 -0.36 -21.23
N GLY A 260 -26.95 -0.81 -21.32
CA GLY A 260 -25.96 -0.49 -22.34
C GLY A 260 -25.08 0.73 -22.06
N TYR A 261 -25.18 1.34 -20.89
CA TYR A 261 -24.30 2.44 -20.46
C TYR A 261 -24.51 2.77 -18.98
N PHE A 262 -23.54 3.42 -18.36
CA PHE A 262 -23.69 3.97 -17.01
C PHE A 262 -23.62 5.50 -17.00
N LYS A 263 -24.09 6.09 -15.90
CA LYS A 263 -24.00 7.53 -15.66
C LYS A 263 -23.43 7.80 -14.27
N CYS A 264 -22.45 8.69 -14.22
CA CYS A 264 -21.90 9.19 -12.96
C CYS A 264 -22.66 10.42 -12.46
N GLU A 265 -22.95 10.45 -11.16
CA GLU A 265 -23.56 11.58 -10.45
C GLU A 265 -22.74 11.96 -9.22
N CYS A 266 -23.00 13.14 -8.66
CA CYS A 266 -22.22 13.67 -7.54
C CYS A 266 -23.04 13.73 -6.25
N HIS A 267 -22.38 13.48 -5.13
CA HIS A 267 -22.95 13.65 -3.80
C HIS A 267 -23.25 15.12 -3.48
N PRO A 268 -24.15 15.40 -2.53
CA PRO A 268 -24.43 16.77 -2.09
C PRO A 268 -23.16 17.51 -1.67
N GLY A 269 -22.98 18.73 -2.19
CA GLY A 269 -21.77 19.54 -1.97
C GLY A 269 -20.70 19.37 -3.05
N TYR A 270 -20.92 18.51 -4.04
CA TYR A 270 -20.09 18.33 -5.22
C TYR A 270 -20.86 18.66 -6.51
N GLU A 271 -20.16 19.23 -7.49
CA GLU A 271 -20.64 19.51 -8.84
C GLU A 271 -19.78 18.76 -9.86
N MET A 272 -20.42 18.27 -10.92
CA MET A 272 -19.73 17.58 -12.01
C MET A 272 -18.94 18.59 -12.83
N ASP A 273 -17.61 18.43 -12.89
CA ASP A 273 -16.79 19.22 -13.80
C ASP A 273 -17.01 18.75 -15.25
N THR A 274 -17.49 19.66 -16.10
CA THR A 274 -17.77 19.38 -17.51
C THR A 274 -16.54 18.98 -18.33
N LEU A 275 -15.33 19.35 -17.88
CA LEU A 275 -14.09 19.03 -18.58
C LEU A 275 -13.55 17.66 -18.17
N THR A 276 -13.38 17.45 -16.86
CA THR A 276 -12.75 16.22 -16.34
C THR A 276 -13.75 15.07 -16.13
N LYS A 277 -15.06 15.34 -16.15
CA LYS A 277 -16.13 14.39 -15.74
C LYS A 277 -15.95 13.84 -14.33
N ASN A 278 -15.20 14.55 -13.48
CA ASN A 278 -15.02 14.22 -12.07
C ASN A 278 -15.88 15.14 -11.21
N CYS A 279 -16.35 14.59 -10.08
CA CYS A 279 -17.08 15.38 -9.09
C CYS A 279 -16.11 16.23 -8.27
N LYS A 280 -16.23 17.55 -8.43
CA LYS A 280 -15.41 18.55 -7.73
C LYS A 280 -16.24 19.26 -6.65
N ALA A 281 -15.61 19.62 -5.54
CA ALA A 281 -16.30 20.33 -4.48
C ALA A 281 -16.83 21.67 -5.00
N VAL A 282 -18.09 21.99 -4.68
CA VAL A 282 -18.71 23.28 -5.07
C VAL A 282 -17.88 24.44 -4.52
N ALA A 283 -17.76 25.52 -5.30
CA ALA A 283 -16.95 26.69 -4.96
C ALA A 283 -17.20 27.18 -3.53
N GLY A 284 -16.23 26.92 -2.64
CA GLY A 284 -16.28 27.19 -1.20
C GLY A 284 -14.88 27.47 -0.64
N ARG A 285 -14.57 26.96 0.56
CA ARG A 285 -13.20 27.01 1.08
C ARG A 285 -12.31 26.07 0.25
N SER A 286 -11.16 26.56 -0.20
CA SER A 286 -10.19 25.74 -0.93
C SER A 286 -9.68 24.59 -0.04
N PRO A 287 -9.63 23.36 -0.56
CA PRO A 287 -9.08 22.23 0.19
C PRO A 287 -7.59 22.46 0.45
N SER A 288 -7.14 22.11 1.65
CA SER A 288 -5.73 22.20 2.03
C SER A 288 -5.23 20.87 2.57
N LEU A 289 -3.97 20.53 2.28
CA LEU A 289 -3.25 19.47 2.97
C LEU A 289 -2.56 20.06 4.20
N ILE A 290 -2.68 19.40 5.34
CA ILE A 290 -1.94 19.71 6.56
C ILE A 290 -1.12 18.47 6.91
N PHE A 291 0.18 18.63 7.12
CA PHE A 291 1.08 17.50 7.35
C PHE A 291 2.18 17.83 8.36
N THR A 292 2.70 16.79 9.00
CA THR A 292 3.83 16.90 9.94
C THR A 292 5.15 16.76 9.21
N ASN A 293 6.11 17.60 9.56
CA ASN A 293 7.49 17.56 9.07
C ASN A 293 8.47 17.43 10.25
N ARG A 294 8.13 16.55 11.21
CA ARG A 294 8.81 16.24 12.48
C ARG A 294 8.95 17.39 13.49
N HIS A 295 9.53 18.52 13.10
CA HIS A 295 9.78 19.69 13.95
C HIS A 295 8.82 20.86 13.70
N GLU A 296 7.85 20.67 12.81
CA GLU A 296 6.84 21.67 12.46
C GLU A 296 5.65 20.99 11.78
N VAL A 297 4.53 21.71 11.73
CA VAL A 297 3.36 21.37 10.90
C VAL A 297 3.25 22.40 9.78
N ARG A 298 3.05 21.92 8.55
CA ARG A 298 2.92 22.76 7.34
C ARG A 298 1.55 22.58 6.70
N ARG A 299 1.15 23.56 5.90
CA ARG A 299 -0.12 23.60 5.16
C ARG A 299 0.13 23.94 3.70
N ILE A 300 -0.55 23.23 2.80
CA ILE A 300 -0.56 23.47 1.35
C ILE A 300 -2.00 23.69 0.88
N ASP A 301 -2.30 24.84 0.30
CA ASP A 301 -3.59 25.06 -0.39
C ASP A 301 -3.54 24.42 -1.78
N LEU A 302 -4.46 23.51 -2.09
CA LEU A 302 -4.44 22.74 -3.34
C LEU A 302 -4.83 23.56 -4.57
N VAL A 303 -5.52 24.68 -4.39
CA VAL A 303 -5.98 25.55 -5.49
C VAL A 303 -4.98 26.68 -5.72
N LYS A 304 -4.63 27.39 -4.65
CA LYS A 304 -3.73 28.55 -4.70
C LYS A 304 -2.25 28.14 -4.74
N ARG A 305 -1.95 26.88 -4.42
CA ARG A 305 -0.58 26.39 -4.17
C ARG A 305 0.16 27.24 -3.14
N ASP A 306 -0.59 27.77 -2.18
CA ASP A 306 -0.03 28.55 -1.07
C ASP A 306 0.59 27.60 -0.06
N TYR A 307 1.87 27.78 0.21
CA TYR A 307 2.67 26.92 1.07
C TYR A 307 3.06 27.68 2.33
N SER A 308 2.50 27.28 3.47
CA SER A 308 2.65 28.01 4.73
C SER A 308 3.04 27.10 5.89
N ARG A 309 3.75 27.66 6.86
CA ARG A 309 4.06 27.00 8.13
C ARG A 309 2.93 27.29 9.12
N LEU A 310 2.30 26.25 9.65
CA LEU A 310 1.17 26.37 10.59
C LEU A 310 1.65 26.38 12.04
N ILE A 311 2.49 25.41 12.42
CA ILE A 311 3.01 25.29 13.80
C ILE A 311 4.53 25.17 13.74
N PRO A 312 5.29 26.17 14.20
CA PRO A 312 6.74 26.13 14.25
C PRO A 312 7.27 25.45 15.53
N MET A 313 8.54 25.04 15.51
CA MET A 313 9.34 24.71 16.70
C MET A 313 8.79 23.57 17.58
N LEU A 314 8.27 22.52 16.95
CA LEU A 314 7.87 21.27 17.62
C LEU A 314 9.09 20.35 17.81
N LYS A 315 9.01 19.38 18.73
CA LYS A 315 10.16 18.54 19.07
C LYS A 315 10.21 17.27 18.25
N ASN A 316 9.17 16.44 18.30
CA ASN A 316 9.08 15.23 17.48
C ASN A 316 7.60 14.84 17.28
N VAL A 317 6.97 15.44 16.28
CA VAL A 317 5.54 15.26 16.01
C VAL A 317 5.37 14.35 14.79
N VAL A 318 4.63 13.27 14.99
CA VAL A 318 4.42 12.22 13.98
C VAL A 318 2.97 12.23 13.54
N ALA A 319 2.01 12.05 14.45
CA ALA A 319 0.58 12.01 14.16
C ALA A 319 -0.10 13.38 14.30
N LEU A 320 -1.08 13.64 13.43
CA LEU A 320 -2.01 14.78 13.57
C LEU A 320 -3.39 14.45 13.03
N ASP A 321 -4.41 15.13 13.57
CA ASP A 321 -5.73 15.17 12.95
C ASP A 321 -6.43 16.51 13.26
N VAL A 322 -7.53 16.79 12.60
CA VAL A 322 -8.18 18.12 12.61
C VAL A 322 -9.68 18.01 12.85
N GLU A 323 -10.25 19.07 13.42
CA GLU A 323 -11.71 19.27 13.45
C GLU A 323 -12.05 20.52 12.62
N VAL A 324 -12.64 20.31 11.45
CA VAL A 324 -12.80 21.36 10.43
C VAL A 324 -13.82 22.40 10.87
N ALA A 325 -14.95 21.96 11.44
CA ALA A 325 -16.05 22.85 11.81
C ALA A 325 -15.66 23.85 12.92
N THR A 326 -14.78 23.46 13.84
CA THR A 326 -14.31 24.28 14.98
C THR A 326 -12.94 24.91 14.71
N ASN A 327 -12.32 24.61 13.56
CA ASN A 327 -10.99 25.09 13.18
C ASN A 327 -9.90 24.69 14.20
N ARG A 328 -9.95 23.44 14.69
CA ARG A 328 -8.99 22.90 15.67
C ARG A 328 -8.05 21.89 15.03
N ILE A 329 -6.82 21.86 15.52
CA ILE A 329 -5.79 20.89 15.16
C ILE A 329 -5.31 20.17 16.42
N TYR A 330 -5.10 18.86 16.29
CA TYR A 330 -4.64 17.96 17.32
C TYR A 330 -3.38 17.26 16.85
N TRP A 331 -2.38 17.14 17.70
CA TRP A 331 -1.12 16.47 17.34
C TRP A 331 -0.49 15.81 18.55
N CYS A 332 0.38 14.84 18.29
CA CYS A 332 1.13 14.19 19.36
C CYS A 332 2.64 14.40 19.23
N ASP A 333 3.27 14.84 20.32
CA ASP A 333 4.72 14.93 20.42
C ASP A 333 5.31 13.72 21.17
N LEU A 334 6.09 12.90 20.46
CA LEU A 334 6.69 11.68 21.00
C LEU A 334 7.85 11.94 21.97
N SER A 335 8.49 13.12 21.90
CA SER A 335 9.58 13.45 22.83
C SER A 335 9.03 13.83 24.21
N TYR A 336 7.91 14.55 24.23
CA TYR A 336 7.25 14.93 25.48
C TYR A 336 6.21 13.91 25.95
N ARG A 337 5.79 12.99 25.06
CA ARG A 337 4.72 12.01 25.30
C ARG A 337 3.42 12.70 25.71
N LYS A 338 2.99 13.65 24.88
CA LYS A 338 1.79 14.46 25.12
C LYS A 338 0.99 14.64 23.84
N ILE A 339 -0.33 14.60 23.99
CA ILE A 339 -1.27 15.00 22.95
C ILE A 339 -1.70 16.44 23.22
N TYR A 340 -1.63 17.28 22.19
CA TYR A 340 -1.94 18.69 22.24
C TYR A 340 -3.14 19.02 21.36
N GLY A 341 -3.78 20.16 21.64
CA GLY A 341 -4.80 20.75 20.79
C GLY A 341 -4.66 22.28 20.73
N ALA A 342 -5.02 22.87 19.60
CA ALA A 342 -5.08 24.33 19.46
C ALA A 342 -6.06 24.75 18.36
N TYR A 343 -6.51 26.01 18.40
CA TYR A 343 -7.17 26.63 17.26
C TYR A 343 -6.14 26.95 16.17
N MET A 344 -6.43 26.64 14.91
CA MET A 344 -5.44 26.73 13.82
C MET A 344 -4.86 28.13 13.62
N ASP A 345 -5.65 29.19 13.84
CA ASP A 345 -5.23 30.59 13.73
C ASP A 345 -4.26 31.02 14.84
N LYS A 346 -4.22 30.27 15.95
CA LYS A 346 -3.38 30.54 17.11
C LYS A 346 -2.36 29.45 17.41
N ALA A 347 -2.37 28.36 16.65
CA ALA A 347 -1.56 27.17 16.93
C ALA A 347 -0.05 27.45 16.90
N SER A 348 0.39 28.54 16.26
CA SER A 348 1.78 28.98 16.28
C SER A 348 2.25 29.57 17.61
N ASP A 349 1.34 30.02 18.47
CA ASP A 349 1.66 30.56 19.80
C ASP A 349 1.69 29.43 20.84
N PRO A 350 2.85 29.12 21.45
CA PRO A 350 2.96 28.09 22.48
C PRO A 350 2.04 28.29 23.69
N ALA A 351 1.62 29.52 23.99
CA ALA A 351 0.72 29.82 25.11
C ALA A 351 -0.72 29.39 24.85
N GLU A 352 -1.12 29.27 23.59
CA GLU A 352 -2.46 28.84 23.16
C GLU A 352 -2.52 27.34 22.84
N GLN A 353 -1.41 26.62 23.03
CA GLN A 353 -1.34 25.16 22.84
C GLN A 353 -1.78 24.46 24.12
N GLU A 354 -2.94 23.82 24.07
CA GLU A 354 -3.55 23.10 25.19
C GLU A 354 -2.97 21.69 25.28
N VAL A 355 -2.57 21.27 26.48
CA VAL A 355 -2.19 19.88 26.75
C VAL A 355 -3.46 19.10 27.08
N LEU A 356 -3.79 18.11 26.27
CA LEU A 356 -4.99 17.30 26.44
C LEU A 356 -4.71 16.04 27.25
N ILE A 357 -3.65 15.33 26.89
CA ILE A 357 -3.22 14.09 27.57
C ILE A 357 -1.72 14.19 27.84
N ASP A 358 -1.31 14.03 29.09
CA ASP A 358 0.10 14.08 29.51
C ASP A 358 0.57 12.90 30.37
N GLU A 359 -0.31 11.94 30.62
CA GLU A 359 -0.02 10.70 31.35
C GLU A 359 -0.40 9.47 30.54
N GLN A 360 0.23 8.33 30.88
CA GLN A 360 -0.05 7.02 30.26
C GLN A 360 0.05 7.03 28.72
N LEU A 361 1.04 7.75 28.18
CA LEU A 361 1.43 7.74 26.78
C LEU A 361 2.86 7.22 26.66
N HIS A 362 3.12 6.35 25.70
CA HIS A 362 4.47 5.88 25.39
C HIS A 362 4.89 6.31 23.98
N SER A 363 4.27 5.74 22.96
CA SER A 363 4.55 6.03 21.55
C SER A 363 3.25 6.10 20.73
N PRO A 364 2.45 7.15 20.90
CA PRO A 364 1.24 7.36 20.10
C PRO A 364 1.55 7.77 18.65
N GLU A 365 1.38 6.83 17.72
CA GLU A 365 1.77 6.97 16.30
C GLU A 365 0.60 7.32 15.37
N GLY A 366 -0.64 7.22 15.82
CA GLY A 366 -1.83 7.61 15.05
C GLY A 366 -2.86 8.32 15.92
N LEU A 367 -3.56 9.29 15.31
CA LEU A 367 -4.62 10.08 15.93
C LEU A 367 -5.83 10.12 15.00
N ALA A 368 -7.03 10.04 15.57
CA ALA A 368 -8.28 10.25 14.85
C ALA A 368 -9.29 10.98 15.73
N VAL A 369 -9.93 12.01 15.17
CA VAL A 369 -10.90 12.86 15.88
C VAL A 369 -12.31 12.49 15.41
N ASP A 370 -13.17 12.14 16.36
CA ASP A 370 -14.61 12.07 16.13
C ASP A 370 -15.23 13.46 16.29
N TRP A 371 -15.43 14.14 15.16
CA TRP A 371 -16.01 15.49 15.12
C TRP A 371 -17.50 15.52 15.46
N VAL A 372 -18.20 14.39 15.44
CA VAL A 372 -19.64 14.31 15.75
C VAL A 372 -19.83 14.19 17.26
N HIS A 373 -19.15 13.24 17.89
CA HIS A 373 -19.32 12.88 19.31
C HIS A 373 -18.26 13.49 20.24
N LYS A 374 -17.35 14.30 19.70
CA LYS A 374 -16.32 15.06 20.44
C LYS A 374 -15.37 14.17 21.24
N HIS A 375 -14.86 13.13 20.59
CA HIS A 375 -13.84 12.22 21.13
C HIS A 375 -12.57 12.23 20.28
N ILE A 376 -11.45 11.92 20.92
CA ILE A 376 -10.16 11.67 20.28
C ILE A 376 -9.75 10.21 20.52
N TYR A 377 -9.33 9.55 19.46
CA TYR A 377 -8.87 8.16 19.44
C TYR A 377 -7.40 8.14 19.07
N TRP A 378 -6.62 7.27 19.70
CA TRP A 378 -5.21 7.08 19.34
C TRP A 378 -4.77 5.64 19.53
N THR A 379 -3.81 5.27 18.71
CA THR A 379 -2.99 4.07 18.85
C THR A 379 -1.77 4.41 19.68
N ASP A 380 -1.26 3.48 20.47
CA ASP A 380 0.02 3.60 21.16
C ASP A 380 0.82 2.32 20.95
N SER A 381 1.85 2.41 20.09
CA SER A 381 2.72 1.28 19.75
C SER A 381 3.63 0.90 20.92
N GLY A 382 3.89 1.80 21.88
CA GLY A 382 4.68 1.48 23.05
C GLY A 382 3.89 0.70 24.10
N ASN A 383 2.69 1.18 24.41
CA ASN A 383 1.80 0.53 25.36
C ASN A 383 1.00 -0.64 24.75
N LYS A 384 1.01 -0.77 23.42
CA LYS A 384 0.24 -1.77 22.67
C LYS A 384 -1.27 -1.63 22.91
N THR A 385 -1.76 -0.39 22.82
CA THR A 385 -3.17 -0.05 23.15
C THR A 385 -3.84 0.81 22.09
N ILE A 386 -5.16 0.74 22.04
CA ILE A 386 -6.02 1.74 21.41
C ILE A 386 -6.90 2.35 22.50
N SER A 387 -6.91 3.67 22.59
CA SER A 387 -7.61 4.40 23.64
C SER A 387 -8.47 5.53 23.07
N VAL A 388 -9.46 5.94 23.86
CA VAL A 388 -10.36 7.05 23.56
C VAL A 388 -10.37 8.04 24.73
N ALA A 389 -10.49 9.32 24.41
CA ALA A 389 -10.73 10.37 25.39
C ALA A 389 -11.71 11.41 24.85
N THR A 390 -12.32 12.19 25.73
CA THR A 390 -13.03 13.41 25.32
C THR A 390 -12.05 14.43 24.74
N VAL A 391 -12.48 15.29 23.83
CA VAL A 391 -11.61 16.31 23.19
C VAL A 391 -10.96 17.30 24.16
N ASP A 392 -11.49 17.43 25.39
CA ASP A 392 -10.93 18.23 26.48
C ASP A 392 -9.91 17.47 27.34
N GLY A 393 -9.70 16.17 27.07
CA GLY A 393 -8.81 15.28 27.84
C GLY A 393 -9.34 14.85 29.20
N GLY A 394 -10.55 15.28 29.60
CA GLY A 394 -11.07 15.10 30.96
C GLY A 394 -11.52 13.67 31.29
N ARG A 395 -11.88 12.87 30.28
CA ARG A 395 -12.30 11.47 30.45
C ARG A 395 -11.58 10.59 29.45
N ARG A 396 -11.09 9.43 29.90
CA ARG A 396 -10.29 8.49 29.10
C ARG A 396 -10.63 7.03 29.42
N CYS A 397 -10.59 6.19 28.40
CA CYS A 397 -10.69 4.75 28.52
C CYS A 397 -9.82 4.05 27.45
N THR A 398 -9.13 2.98 27.83
CA THR A 398 -8.47 2.06 26.90
C THR A 398 -9.46 1.03 26.39
N LEU A 399 -9.66 1.01 25.08
CA LEU A 399 -10.62 0.12 24.40
C LEU A 399 -10.01 -1.25 24.13
N PHE A 400 -8.75 -1.27 23.66
CA PHE A 400 -8.03 -2.49 23.34
C PHE A 400 -6.63 -2.46 23.93
N SER A 401 -6.23 -3.58 24.53
CA SER A 401 -4.91 -3.78 25.18
C SER A 401 -4.32 -5.18 24.95
N HIS A 402 -4.96 -5.98 24.08
CA HIS A 402 -4.55 -7.34 23.74
C HIS A 402 -4.57 -7.50 22.22
N ASP A 403 -3.78 -8.45 21.70
CA ASP A 403 -3.67 -8.76 20.28
C ASP A 403 -3.32 -7.54 19.40
N LEU A 404 -2.53 -6.63 19.95
CA LEU A 404 -1.93 -5.47 19.28
C LEU A 404 -0.42 -5.60 19.40
N SER A 405 0.29 -5.49 18.28
CA SER A 405 1.75 -5.63 18.25
C SER A 405 2.39 -4.31 17.86
N GLU A 406 2.05 -3.72 16.72
CA GLU A 406 2.56 -2.41 16.34
C GLU A 406 1.44 -1.57 15.70
N PRO A 407 0.41 -1.18 16.48
CA PRO A 407 -0.67 -0.35 15.96
C PRO A 407 -0.15 1.02 15.56
N ARG A 408 -0.48 1.48 14.34
CA ARG A 408 0.03 2.73 13.76
C ARG A 408 -1.09 3.69 13.39
N ALA A 409 -1.60 3.66 12.16
CA ALA A 409 -2.60 4.63 11.73
C ALA A 409 -4.00 4.21 12.23
N ILE A 410 -4.85 5.20 12.52
CA ILE A 410 -6.23 5.00 12.94
C ILE A 410 -7.11 6.04 12.24
N ALA A 411 -8.32 5.65 11.85
CA ALA A 411 -9.31 6.53 11.24
C ALA A 411 -10.72 6.14 11.70
N VAL A 412 -11.60 7.14 11.85
CA VAL A 412 -12.95 6.96 12.40
C VAL A 412 -14.04 7.26 11.36
N ASP A 413 -15.10 6.45 11.38
CA ASP A 413 -16.38 6.68 10.70
C ASP A 413 -17.46 6.93 11.76
N PRO A 414 -17.65 8.19 12.19
CA PRO A 414 -18.64 8.53 13.21
C PRO A 414 -20.08 8.44 12.68
N LEU A 415 -20.29 8.40 11.36
CA LEU A 415 -21.63 8.29 10.77
C LEU A 415 -22.21 6.89 11.00
N ARG A 416 -21.35 5.86 11.01
CA ARG A 416 -21.72 4.45 11.16
C ARG A 416 -21.25 3.81 12.46
N GLY A 417 -20.46 4.54 13.26
CA GLY A 417 -20.02 4.09 14.57
C GLY A 417 -18.82 3.13 14.53
N PHE A 418 -17.92 3.26 13.55
CA PHE A 418 -16.75 2.38 13.37
C PHE A 418 -15.42 3.13 13.45
N MET A 419 -14.37 2.41 13.82
CA MET A 419 -12.98 2.82 13.65
C MET A 419 -12.18 1.70 13.00
N TYR A 420 -11.17 2.12 12.26
CA TYR A 420 -10.26 1.27 11.49
C TYR A 420 -8.84 1.61 11.88
N TRP A 421 -7.95 0.63 11.99
CA TRP A 421 -6.54 0.88 12.26
C TRP A 421 -5.64 -0.13 11.56
N SER A 422 -4.39 0.25 11.34
CA SER A 422 -3.34 -0.64 10.87
C SER A 422 -2.45 -1.12 12.03
N ASP A 423 -1.99 -2.36 11.93
CA ASP A 423 -0.98 -2.96 12.80
C ASP A 423 0.06 -3.65 11.91
N TRP A 424 1.34 -3.27 12.04
CA TRP A 424 2.44 -3.82 11.24
C TRP A 424 3.33 -4.79 12.02
N GLY A 425 2.83 -5.33 13.14
CA GLY A 425 3.57 -6.32 13.90
C GLY A 425 3.78 -7.64 13.16
N TYR A 426 4.19 -8.68 13.88
CA TYR A 426 4.53 -9.98 13.29
C TYR A 426 3.41 -10.60 12.42
N GLN A 427 2.16 -10.26 12.71
CA GLN A 427 1.01 -10.56 11.87
C GLN A 427 0.38 -9.23 11.47
N ALA A 428 0.86 -8.68 10.36
CA ALA A 428 0.36 -7.41 9.85
C ALA A 428 -1.11 -7.53 9.47
N LYS A 429 -1.89 -6.50 9.82
CA LYS A 429 -3.34 -6.52 9.62
C LYS A 429 -3.94 -5.12 9.60
N ILE A 430 -5.07 -4.99 8.94
CA ILE A 430 -6.01 -3.88 9.13
C ILE A 430 -7.20 -4.44 9.88
N GLU A 431 -7.59 -3.76 10.96
CA GLU A 431 -8.71 -4.17 11.80
C GLU A 431 -9.81 -3.10 11.81
N LYS A 432 -11.02 -3.57 12.11
CA LYS A 432 -12.24 -2.76 12.21
C LYS A 432 -12.92 -3.08 13.53
N SER A 433 -13.46 -2.07 14.19
CA SER A 433 -14.33 -2.27 15.36
C SER A 433 -15.32 -1.12 15.51
N GLY A 434 -16.32 -1.28 16.37
CA GLY A 434 -17.15 -0.18 16.81
C GLY A 434 -16.35 0.89 17.57
N LEU A 435 -16.77 2.15 17.48
CA LEU A 435 -16.15 3.29 18.19
C LEU A 435 -16.23 3.17 19.73
N ASN A 436 -17.10 2.29 20.22
CA ASN A 436 -17.21 1.91 21.62
C ASN A 436 -16.31 0.72 22.02
N GLY A 437 -15.47 0.21 21.11
CA GLY A 437 -14.55 -0.89 21.37
C GLY A 437 -15.19 -2.29 21.32
N VAL A 438 -16.38 -2.45 20.74
CA VAL A 438 -16.99 -3.78 20.52
C VAL A 438 -16.92 -4.19 19.05
N ASP A 439 -17.23 -5.46 18.75
CA ASP A 439 -17.29 -5.99 17.37
C ASP A 439 -15.96 -5.85 16.59
N ARG A 440 -14.84 -6.13 17.28
CA ARG A 440 -13.50 -6.15 16.68
C ARG A 440 -13.36 -7.32 15.71
N GLN A 441 -12.96 -7.03 14.49
CA GLN A 441 -12.70 -8.00 13.43
C GLN A 441 -11.48 -7.59 12.59
N THR A 442 -10.78 -8.58 12.04
CA THR A 442 -9.73 -8.35 11.05
C THR A 442 -10.37 -8.14 9.69
N LEU A 443 -10.04 -7.02 9.04
CA LEU A 443 -10.52 -6.64 7.72
C LEU A 443 -9.58 -7.11 6.60
N VAL A 444 -8.27 -7.00 6.84
CA VAL A 444 -7.22 -7.45 5.90
C VAL A 444 -6.13 -8.17 6.68
N SER A 445 -5.76 -9.37 6.23
CA SER A 445 -4.68 -10.19 6.81
C SER A 445 -3.70 -10.76 5.78
N ASP A 446 -4.06 -10.70 4.49
CA ASP A 446 -3.25 -11.27 3.40
C ASP A 446 -2.58 -10.16 2.59
N ASN A 447 -1.43 -10.44 1.98
CA ASN A 447 -0.66 -9.49 1.15
C ASN A 447 -0.53 -8.12 1.85
N ILE A 448 -0.07 -8.14 3.10
CA ILE A 448 0.09 -6.97 3.96
C ILE A 448 1.29 -7.24 4.86
N GLU A 449 2.20 -6.28 4.94
CA GLU A 449 3.48 -6.42 5.65
C GLU A 449 3.76 -5.21 6.53
N TRP A 450 3.74 -4.01 5.96
CA TRP A 450 4.01 -2.77 6.70
C TRP A 450 2.99 -1.66 6.42
N PRO A 451 1.72 -1.82 6.86
CA PRO A 451 0.66 -0.86 6.62
C PRO A 451 0.80 0.40 7.50
N ASN A 452 1.29 1.49 6.90
CA ASN A 452 1.70 2.68 7.65
C ASN A 452 0.63 3.75 7.81
N GLY A 453 -0.13 3.99 6.75
CA GLY A 453 -1.15 5.04 6.71
C GLY A 453 -2.46 4.47 6.24
N ILE A 454 -3.56 4.97 6.82
CA ILE A 454 -4.91 4.65 6.38
C ILE A 454 -5.73 5.94 6.25
N THR A 455 -6.67 5.97 5.29
CA THR A 455 -7.64 7.06 5.16
C THR A 455 -8.96 6.53 4.63
N LEU A 456 -10.04 7.26 4.95
CA LEU A 456 -11.40 6.84 4.64
C LEU A 456 -12.07 7.80 3.64
N ASP A 457 -12.78 7.21 2.68
CA ASP A 457 -13.83 7.85 1.91
C ASP A 457 -15.19 7.46 2.51
N LEU A 458 -15.73 8.34 3.37
CA LEU A 458 -16.95 8.06 4.15
C LEU A 458 -18.21 8.00 3.29
N LEU A 459 -18.20 8.66 2.13
CA LEU A 459 -19.33 8.71 1.21
C LEU A 459 -19.39 7.42 0.39
N ASN A 460 -18.25 7.04 -0.21
CA ASN A 460 -18.15 5.83 -1.03
C ASN A 460 -17.88 4.55 -0.22
N GLN A 461 -17.73 4.65 1.11
CA GLN A 461 -17.48 3.51 2.02
C GLN A 461 -16.23 2.69 1.66
N ARG A 462 -15.15 3.40 1.31
CA ARG A 462 -13.90 2.81 0.83
C ARG A 462 -12.72 3.26 1.69
N LEU A 463 -11.90 2.30 2.08
CA LEU A 463 -10.67 2.49 2.86
C LEU A 463 -9.47 2.43 1.90
N TYR A 464 -8.53 3.33 2.08
CA TYR A 464 -7.26 3.36 1.36
C TYR A 464 -6.10 3.21 2.34
N TRP A 465 -5.07 2.46 1.97
CA TRP A 465 -3.86 2.32 2.77
C TRP A 465 -2.61 2.24 1.92
N VAL A 466 -1.48 2.54 2.56
CA VAL A 466 -0.14 2.37 2.01
C VAL A 466 0.62 1.31 2.79
N ASP A 467 1.37 0.49 2.08
CA ASP A 467 2.27 -0.52 2.64
C ASP A 467 3.71 -0.21 2.23
N SER A 468 4.56 0.08 3.22
CA SER A 468 5.95 0.47 2.96
C SER A 468 6.86 -0.68 2.62
N LYS A 469 6.49 -1.91 2.98
CA LYS A 469 7.33 -3.07 2.70
C LYS A 469 6.99 -3.68 1.34
N LEU A 470 5.72 -3.60 0.94
CA LEU A 470 5.24 -4.05 -0.36
C LEU A 470 5.32 -2.98 -1.46
N HIS A 471 5.65 -1.73 -1.11
CA HIS A 471 5.69 -0.59 -2.04
C HIS A 471 4.37 -0.36 -2.78
N GLN A 472 3.26 -0.50 -2.05
CA GLN A 472 1.92 -0.55 -2.62
C GLN A 472 0.95 0.43 -1.95
N LEU A 473 0.07 0.99 -2.77
CA LEU A 473 -1.12 1.70 -2.34
C LEU A 473 -2.33 0.89 -2.77
N SER A 474 -3.19 0.54 -1.83
CA SER A 474 -4.35 -0.31 -2.06
C SER A 474 -5.63 0.30 -1.49
N SER A 475 -6.76 -0.19 -1.96
CA SER A 475 -8.09 0.17 -1.48
C SER A 475 -8.97 -1.05 -1.27
N ILE A 476 -9.96 -0.92 -0.39
CA ILE A 476 -10.92 -1.97 -0.05
C ILE A 476 -12.21 -1.36 0.47
N ASP A 477 -13.33 -2.06 0.30
CA ASP A 477 -14.60 -1.61 0.87
C ASP A 477 -14.61 -1.78 2.39
N PHE A 478 -15.44 -1.00 3.09
CA PHE A 478 -15.60 -1.13 4.56
C PHE A 478 -16.11 -2.50 5.01
N SER A 479 -16.67 -3.30 4.10
CA SER A 479 -17.10 -4.68 4.32
C SER A 479 -15.97 -5.71 4.17
N GLY A 480 -14.84 -5.33 3.56
CA GLY A 480 -13.73 -6.24 3.22
C GLY A 480 -13.77 -6.81 1.80
N GLY A 481 -14.77 -6.42 0.99
CA GLY A 481 -14.87 -6.79 -0.42
C GLY A 481 -14.09 -5.85 -1.35
N ASN A 482 -14.06 -6.21 -2.64
CA ASN A 482 -13.57 -5.37 -3.75
C ASN A 482 -12.19 -4.72 -3.50
N ARG A 483 -11.27 -5.51 -2.93
CA ARG A 483 -9.88 -5.08 -2.74
C ARG A 483 -9.21 -4.83 -4.08
N LYS A 484 -8.55 -3.69 -4.23
CA LYS A 484 -7.80 -3.31 -5.43
C LYS A 484 -6.44 -2.72 -5.07
N MET A 485 -5.40 -3.20 -5.73
CA MET A 485 -4.08 -2.56 -5.73
C MET A 485 -4.13 -1.42 -6.75
N LEU A 486 -3.90 -0.19 -6.29
CA LEU A 486 -4.00 1.02 -7.12
C LEU A 486 -2.64 1.40 -7.72
N ILE A 487 -1.60 1.37 -6.90
CA ILE A 487 -0.24 1.74 -7.31
C ILE A 487 0.71 0.72 -6.69
N SER A 488 1.64 0.21 -7.50
CA SER A 488 2.77 -0.60 -7.04
C SER A 488 4.02 -0.07 -7.72
N SER A 489 4.81 0.71 -6.99
CA SER A 489 6.00 1.36 -7.54
C SER A 489 7.03 1.57 -6.42
N PRO A 490 8.15 0.83 -6.44
CA PRO A 490 9.25 1.03 -5.50
C PRO A 490 9.82 2.46 -5.52
N ASP A 491 9.77 3.14 -6.67
CA ASP A 491 10.31 4.49 -6.84
C ASP A 491 9.45 5.56 -6.14
N PHE A 492 8.12 5.46 -6.25
CA PHE A 492 7.20 6.46 -5.69
C PHE A 492 6.62 6.08 -4.33
N LEU A 493 6.74 4.81 -3.94
CA LEU A 493 6.27 4.24 -2.67
C LEU A 493 7.42 3.51 -1.95
N SER A 494 8.61 4.12 -1.93
CA SER A 494 9.79 3.56 -1.28
C SER A 494 9.58 3.37 0.22
N HIS A 495 9.06 4.40 0.92
CA HIS A 495 8.66 4.28 2.32
C HIS A 495 7.49 5.24 2.63
N PRO A 496 6.29 4.95 2.10
CA PRO A 496 5.11 5.78 2.32
C PRO A 496 4.68 5.78 3.78
N PHE A 497 4.19 6.91 4.30
CA PHE A 497 3.76 7.01 5.70
C PHE A 497 2.30 7.42 5.85
N GLY A 498 1.99 8.70 5.63
CA GLY A 498 0.65 9.24 5.69
C GLY A 498 -0.04 9.17 4.34
N ILE A 499 -1.37 9.03 4.34
CA ILE A 499 -2.20 8.99 3.14
C ILE A 499 -3.46 9.83 3.35
N ALA A 500 -3.88 10.56 2.32
CA ALA A 500 -5.13 11.29 2.31
C ALA A 500 -5.83 11.20 0.94
N VAL A 501 -7.16 11.24 0.94
CA VAL A 501 -7.97 11.20 -0.29
C VAL A 501 -8.96 12.35 -0.31
N PHE A 502 -9.05 13.03 -1.46
CA PHE A 502 -10.03 14.06 -1.73
C PHE A 502 -10.39 14.11 -3.22
N GLU A 503 -11.68 14.19 -3.54
CA GLU A 503 -12.21 14.18 -4.91
C GLU A 503 -11.78 12.94 -5.71
N ASP A 504 -11.01 13.12 -6.77
CA ASP A 504 -10.46 12.11 -7.68
C ASP A 504 -8.97 11.82 -7.40
N LYS A 505 -8.38 12.46 -6.38
CA LYS A 505 -6.95 12.33 -6.07
C LYS A 505 -6.68 11.64 -4.74
N VAL A 506 -5.61 10.87 -4.75
CA VAL A 506 -4.95 10.34 -3.56
C VAL A 506 -3.62 11.06 -3.37
N PHE A 507 -3.28 11.31 -2.11
CA PHE A 507 -2.06 12.00 -1.68
C PHE A 507 -1.34 11.14 -0.67
N TRP A 508 -0.02 11.05 -0.75
CA TRP A 508 0.77 10.34 0.27
C TRP A 508 2.08 11.06 0.53
N THR A 509 2.59 10.89 1.74
CA THR A 509 3.95 11.28 2.13
C THR A 509 4.87 10.09 1.97
N ASP A 510 6.11 10.34 1.57
CA ASP A 510 7.15 9.31 1.48
C ASP A 510 8.43 9.80 2.19
N LEU A 511 8.98 8.94 3.06
CA LEU A 511 10.09 9.28 3.92
C LEU A 511 11.44 9.21 3.21
N GLU A 512 11.64 8.25 2.29
CA GLU A 512 12.90 8.10 1.54
C GLU A 512 12.99 9.17 0.44
N ASN A 513 11.88 9.43 -0.24
CA ASN A 513 11.82 10.46 -1.28
C ASN A 513 11.75 11.89 -0.72
N GLU A 514 11.59 12.06 0.61
CA GLU A 514 11.46 13.38 1.25
C GLU A 514 10.39 14.27 0.60
N ALA A 515 9.25 13.67 0.21
CA ALA A 515 8.27 14.30 -0.67
C ALA A 515 6.81 13.95 -0.33
N ILE A 516 5.91 14.76 -0.90
CA ILE A 516 4.47 14.49 -0.97
C ILE A 516 4.10 14.29 -2.43
N PHE A 517 3.48 13.17 -2.75
CA PHE A 517 3.00 12.84 -4.07
C PHE A 517 1.48 12.93 -4.15
N SER A 518 0.96 13.00 -5.38
CA SER A 518 -0.45 12.81 -5.68
C SER A 518 -0.64 11.99 -6.94
N ALA A 519 -1.70 11.19 -7.00
CA ALA A 519 -2.09 10.43 -8.18
C ALA A 519 -3.62 10.43 -8.33
N ASN A 520 -4.11 10.00 -9.49
CA ASN A 520 -5.53 9.71 -9.68
C ASN A 520 -5.90 8.44 -8.89
N ARG A 521 -6.92 8.54 -8.04
CA ARG A 521 -7.28 7.44 -7.11
C ARG A 521 -8.09 6.31 -7.74
N LEU A 522 -8.53 6.46 -9.00
CA LEU A 522 -9.38 5.47 -9.69
C LEU A 522 -8.51 4.49 -10.51
N ASN A 523 -7.49 5.02 -11.17
CA ASN A 523 -6.61 4.25 -12.06
C ASN A 523 -5.15 4.15 -11.58
N GLY A 524 -4.75 4.92 -10.56
CA GLY A 524 -3.37 4.92 -10.04
C GLY A 524 -2.36 5.67 -10.90
N LEU A 525 -2.81 6.37 -11.95
CA LEU A 525 -1.97 7.08 -12.90
C LEU A 525 -1.78 8.57 -12.51
N ASP A 526 -1.11 9.33 -13.37
CA ASP A 526 -0.86 10.78 -13.22
C ASP A 526 -0.14 11.16 -11.92
N ILE A 527 0.88 10.36 -11.56
CA ILE A 527 1.72 10.61 -10.38
C ILE A 527 2.45 11.95 -10.56
N SER A 528 2.26 12.86 -9.59
CA SER A 528 2.90 14.18 -9.58
C SER A 528 3.42 14.53 -8.18
N VAL A 529 4.58 15.16 -8.11
CA VAL A 529 5.16 15.69 -6.87
C VAL A 529 4.47 17.02 -6.50
N LEU A 530 3.96 17.10 -5.28
CA LEU A 530 3.34 18.33 -4.73
C LEU A 530 4.32 19.16 -3.89
N ALA A 531 5.17 18.49 -3.13
CA ALA A 531 6.21 19.11 -2.32
C ALA A 531 7.40 18.17 -2.20
N GLU A 532 8.60 18.73 -2.16
CA GLU A 532 9.89 18.02 -2.10
C GLU A 532 10.82 18.74 -1.12
N ASN A 533 11.97 18.13 -0.80
CA ASN A 533 12.93 18.60 0.20
C ASN A 533 12.28 18.72 1.60
N LEU A 534 11.44 17.74 1.94
CA LEU A 534 10.80 17.61 3.23
C LEU A 534 11.66 16.71 4.11
N ASN A 535 12.13 17.23 5.24
CA ASN A 535 13.04 16.49 6.11
C ASN A 535 12.46 15.14 6.58
N ASN A 536 11.24 15.10 7.12
CA ASN A 536 10.64 13.87 7.66
C ASN A 536 9.09 14.03 7.58
N PRO A 537 8.50 13.90 6.38
CA PRO A 537 7.06 14.06 6.19
C PRO A 537 6.31 12.82 6.69
N HIS A 538 5.74 12.88 7.89
CA HIS A 538 5.02 11.75 8.46
C HIS A 538 3.55 11.76 8.05
N ASP A 539 2.66 12.20 8.93
CA ASP A 539 1.22 12.09 8.75
C ASP A 539 0.65 13.28 7.96
N ILE A 540 -0.46 13.07 7.27
CA ILE A 540 -1.07 14.04 6.34
C ILE A 540 -2.60 13.92 6.34
N VAL A 541 -3.28 15.06 6.47
CA VAL A 541 -4.74 15.14 6.51
C VAL A 541 -5.28 16.20 5.55
N ILE A 542 -6.47 15.97 5.00
CA ILE A 542 -7.21 16.95 4.19
C ILE A 542 -8.06 17.82 5.12
N PHE A 543 -7.85 19.13 5.03
CA PHE A 543 -8.69 20.14 5.67
C PHE A 543 -9.73 20.67 4.67
N HIS A 544 -10.93 20.11 4.72
CA HIS A 544 -12.09 20.55 3.94
C HIS A 544 -13.41 20.10 4.59
N GLU A 545 -14.47 20.90 4.51
CA GLU A 545 -15.75 20.64 5.19
C GLU A 545 -16.40 19.31 4.74
N LEU A 546 -16.26 18.95 3.47
CA LEU A 546 -16.82 17.72 2.91
C LEU A 546 -16.13 16.43 3.42
N LYS A 547 -14.93 16.51 4.00
CA LYS A 547 -14.30 15.34 4.65
C LYS A 547 -14.93 15.00 6.00
N GLN A 548 -15.65 15.94 6.61
CA GLN A 548 -16.29 15.78 7.92
C GLN A 548 -17.79 16.13 7.84
N PRO A 549 -18.62 15.27 7.22
CA PRO A 549 -20.05 15.49 7.12
C PRO A 549 -20.70 15.66 8.50
N ARG A 550 -21.73 16.51 8.57
CA ARG A 550 -22.50 16.71 9.81
C ARG A 550 -23.39 15.49 10.06
N ALA A 551 -23.44 15.05 11.31
CA ALA A 551 -24.36 14.02 11.78
C ALA A 551 -24.91 14.38 13.15
N THR A 552 -25.95 13.66 13.55
CA THR A 552 -26.61 13.83 14.85
C THR A 552 -25.92 12.97 15.90
N ASP A 553 -25.56 13.57 17.03
CA ASP A 553 -25.06 12.85 18.19
C ASP A 553 -26.22 12.23 19.00
N ALA A 554 -26.26 10.90 19.07
CA ALA A 554 -27.29 10.17 19.83
C ALA A 554 -27.13 10.30 21.36
N CYS A 555 -25.93 10.58 21.86
CA CYS A 555 -25.65 10.83 23.27
C CYS A 555 -26.24 12.17 23.73
N GLU A 556 -26.26 13.18 22.86
CA GLU A 556 -26.86 14.49 23.14
C GLU A 556 -28.39 14.49 22.97
N LEU A 557 -28.92 13.74 22.00
CA LEU A 557 -30.36 13.64 21.74
C LEU A 557 -31.13 12.77 22.75
N SER A 558 -30.41 12.11 23.66
CA SER A 558 -31.02 11.28 24.69
C SER A 558 -31.77 12.11 25.73
N ALA A 559 -32.77 11.51 26.38
CA ALA A 559 -33.55 12.17 27.44
C ALA A 559 -32.72 12.55 28.68
N GLN A 560 -31.53 11.96 28.84
CA GLN A 560 -30.59 12.25 29.90
C GLN A 560 -29.30 12.81 29.30
N PRO A 561 -28.62 13.77 29.97
CA PRO A 561 -27.36 14.31 29.48
C PRO A 561 -26.32 13.18 29.33
N ASN A 562 -25.46 13.28 28.32
CA ASN A 562 -24.42 12.28 28.03
C ASN A 562 -24.99 10.85 27.87
N GLY A 563 -26.17 10.70 27.25
CA GLY A 563 -26.85 9.41 27.13
C GLY A 563 -27.33 8.79 28.46
N GLY A 564 -27.19 9.52 29.57
CA GLY A 564 -27.32 9.01 30.93
C GLY A 564 -26.11 8.20 31.42
N CYS A 565 -24.99 8.22 30.71
CA CYS A 565 -23.74 7.58 31.11
C CYS A 565 -23.04 8.40 32.20
N GLU A 566 -22.56 7.72 33.24
CA GLU A 566 -21.81 8.37 34.33
C GLU A 566 -20.48 8.95 33.86
N TYR A 567 -19.83 8.29 32.90
CA TYR A 567 -18.48 8.64 32.44
C TYR A 567 -18.42 8.92 30.93
N LEU A 568 -18.16 7.92 30.08
CA LEU A 568 -18.12 8.11 28.63
C LEU A 568 -19.41 7.59 27.98
N CYS A 569 -19.90 8.32 26.97
CA CYS A 569 -20.94 7.86 26.05
C CYS A 569 -20.28 7.67 24.68
N LEU A 570 -20.16 6.42 24.23
CA LEU A 570 -19.47 6.07 23.00
C LEU A 570 -20.50 5.60 21.96
N PRO A 571 -20.41 6.07 20.70
CA PRO A 571 -21.30 5.63 19.64
C PRO A 571 -21.11 4.14 19.37
N ALA A 572 -22.22 3.43 19.25
CA ALA A 572 -22.21 2.00 18.98
C ALA A 572 -22.23 1.77 17.46
N PRO A 573 -21.64 0.66 16.97
CA PRO A 573 -21.70 0.33 15.54
C PRO A 573 -23.16 0.14 15.13
N GLN A 574 -23.56 0.67 13.97
CA GLN A 574 -24.94 0.63 13.46
C GLN A 574 -25.48 -0.78 13.11
N ILE A 575 -24.70 -1.83 13.38
CA ILE A 575 -25.16 -3.24 13.35
C ILE A 575 -25.92 -3.57 14.65
N SER A 576 -25.62 -2.85 15.74
CA SER A 576 -26.24 -3.04 17.03
C SER A 576 -27.59 -2.34 17.14
N SER A 577 -28.49 -2.87 17.98
CA SER A 577 -29.79 -2.24 18.25
C SER A 577 -29.70 -0.94 19.05
N HIS A 578 -28.55 -0.69 19.67
CA HIS A 578 -28.30 0.49 20.50
C HIS A 578 -27.53 1.53 19.69
N LYS A 579 -27.85 2.82 19.85
CA LYS A 579 -27.12 3.90 19.17
C LYS A 579 -25.81 4.28 19.86
N TYR A 580 -25.71 4.02 21.16
CA TYR A 580 -24.56 4.33 21.99
C TYR A 580 -24.47 3.37 23.18
N THR A 581 -23.30 3.29 23.79
CA THR A 581 -23.04 2.51 25.01
C THR A 581 -22.19 3.31 25.99
N CYS A 582 -22.41 3.10 27.29
CA CYS A 582 -21.62 3.75 28.32
C CYS A 582 -20.30 3.01 28.57
N ALA A 583 -19.21 3.76 28.73
CA ALA A 583 -17.89 3.23 29.06
C ALA A 583 -17.34 3.86 30.34
N CYS A 584 -16.54 3.08 31.08
CA CYS A 584 -15.97 3.45 32.39
C CYS A 584 -14.46 3.67 32.30
N PRO A 585 -13.84 4.34 33.28
CA PRO A 585 -12.38 4.43 33.38
C PRO A 585 -11.74 3.05 33.53
N ASP A 586 -10.47 2.91 33.15
CA ASP A 586 -9.73 1.63 33.12
C ASP A 586 -9.70 0.85 34.45
N THR A 587 -9.92 1.54 35.57
CA THR A 587 -9.91 0.96 36.92
C THR A 587 -11.29 0.58 37.46
N MET A 588 -12.34 0.75 36.66
CA MET A 588 -13.73 0.58 37.04
C MET A 588 -14.49 -0.27 36.01
N TRP A 589 -15.61 -0.84 36.44
CA TRP A 589 -16.45 -1.74 35.64
C TRP A 589 -17.84 -1.14 35.44
N LEU A 590 -18.43 -1.37 34.28
CA LEU A 590 -19.81 -0.97 34.02
C LEU A 590 -20.76 -1.82 34.87
N GLY A 591 -21.67 -1.14 35.58
CA GLY A 591 -22.65 -1.78 36.43
C GLY A 591 -23.77 -2.48 35.67
N PRO A 592 -24.63 -3.23 36.38
CA PRO A 592 -25.77 -3.92 35.79
C PRO A 592 -26.86 -2.96 35.25
N ASP A 593 -26.82 -1.67 35.63
CA ASP A 593 -27.67 -0.63 35.06
C ASP A 593 -27.18 -0.11 33.70
N MET A 594 -26.05 -0.65 33.19
CA MET A 594 -25.41 -0.30 31.92
C MET A 594 -25.06 1.19 31.78
N LYS A 595 -24.98 1.92 32.90
CA LYS A 595 -24.78 3.38 32.92
C LYS A 595 -23.79 3.86 33.97
N ARG A 596 -23.77 3.23 35.15
CA ARG A 596 -22.90 3.62 36.26
C ARG A 596 -21.64 2.78 36.35
N CYS A 597 -20.58 3.37 36.88
CA CYS A 597 -19.28 2.73 37.04
C CYS A 597 -19.07 2.31 38.49
N TYR A 598 -18.62 1.07 38.70
CA TYR A 598 -18.36 0.51 40.02
C TYR A 598 -16.89 0.14 40.16
N ARG A 599 -16.31 0.42 41.34
CA ARG A 599 -14.96 -0.06 41.67
C ARG A 599 -15.01 -1.55 41.98
N ALA A 600 -13.97 -2.27 41.63
CA ALA A 600 -13.83 -3.67 42.05
C ALA A 600 -13.95 -3.76 43.59
N PRO A 601 -14.73 -4.71 44.13
CA PRO A 601 -14.80 -4.89 45.58
C PRO A 601 -13.40 -5.28 46.07
N GLN A 602 -12.77 -4.41 46.87
CA GLN A 602 -11.56 -4.79 47.59
C GLN A 602 -11.94 -5.96 48.49
N SER A 603 -11.32 -7.12 48.28
CA SER A 603 -11.41 -8.22 49.22
C SER A 603 -10.82 -7.73 50.55
N THR A 604 -11.67 -7.31 51.47
CA THR A 604 -11.27 -7.06 52.85
C THR A 604 -10.89 -8.42 53.43
N SER A 605 -9.60 -8.71 53.49
CA SER A 605 -9.08 -9.77 54.36
C SER A 605 -9.27 -9.32 55.80
N THR A 606 -10.47 -9.57 56.34
CA THR A 606 -10.67 -9.56 57.79
C THR A 606 -9.84 -10.68 58.38
N THR A 607 -8.68 -10.30 58.92
CA THR A 607 -7.85 -11.13 59.78
C THR A 607 -8.64 -11.51 61.04
N THR A 608 -9.35 -12.64 60.99
CA THR A 608 -9.82 -13.32 62.20
C THR A 608 -8.72 -14.28 62.66
N SER A 609 -8.00 -13.85 63.70
CA SER A 609 -7.09 -14.66 64.49
C SER A 609 -7.89 -15.69 65.30
N ALA A 610 -7.95 -16.93 64.79
CA ALA A 610 -8.41 -18.08 65.56
C ALA A 610 -7.23 -19.01 65.88
N SER A 611 -6.79 -18.92 67.14
CA SER A 611 -5.79 -19.78 67.77
C SER A 611 -6.26 -21.25 67.73
N THR A 612 -5.51 -22.12 67.07
CA THR A 612 -5.76 -23.57 67.06
C THR A 612 -4.70 -24.28 67.90
N THR A 613 -5.10 -24.80 69.05
CA THR A 613 -4.42 -25.90 69.74
C THR A 613 -5.12 -27.23 69.41
N MET A 614 -4.28 -28.23 69.17
CA MET A 614 -4.59 -29.56 68.64
C MET A 614 -5.64 -30.34 69.45
N ARG A 615 -6.42 -31.18 68.74
CA ARG A 615 -6.66 -32.58 69.15
C ARG A 615 -7.10 -33.47 67.98
N THR A 616 -6.65 -34.71 68.09
CA THR A 616 -6.61 -35.81 67.12
C THR A 616 -7.93 -36.54 66.95
N ARG A 617 -8.11 -37.09 65.73
CA ARG A 617 -8.89 -38.28 65.30
C ARG A 617 -9.94 -38.84 66.27
N ASP A 618 -11.17 -39.01 65.78
CA ASP A 618 -11.76 -40.35 65.76
C ASP A 618 -12.81 -40.56 64.66
N THR A 619 -12.90 -41.82 64.29
CA THR A 619 -13.75 -42.50 63.31
C THR A 619 -15.24 -42.48 63.67
N THR A 620 -16.14 -42.50 62.67
CA THR A 620 -17.27 -43.46 62.55
C THR A 620 -18.18 -43.16 61.35
N ARG A 621 -18.84 -44.23 60.92
CA ARG A 621 -19.55 -44.54 59.68
C ARG A 621 -21.06 -44.40 59.87
N ALA A 622 -21.79 -43.86 58.88
CA ALA A 622 -23.22 -44.16 58.65
C ALA A 622 -23.69 -43.69 57.25
N PRO A 623 -24.77 -44.27 56.68
CA PRO A 623 -24.88 -44.54 55.24
C PRO A 623 -26.03 -43.82 54.50
N GLY A 624 -25.86 -43.76 53.18
CA GLY A 624 -26.85 -44.03 52.11
C GLY A 624 -28.25 -43.40 52.14
N THR A 625 -28.63 -42.74 51.04
CA THR A 625 -29.65 -43.26 50.11
C THR A 625 -29.74 -42.42 48.83
N THR A 626 -29.80 -43.14 47.72
CA THR A 626 -29.91 -42.71 46.31
C THR A 626 -31.16 -43.38 45.75
N ILE A 627 -32.01 -42.71 44.95
CA ILE A 627 -32.96 -43.31 43.99
C ILE A 627 -33.22 -42.25 42.88
N HIS A 628 -32.59 -42.39 41.70
CA HIS A 628 -33.14 -42.88 40.39
C HIS A 628 -33.78 -41.77 39.54
N SER A 629 -33.58 -41.61 38.22
CA SER A 629 -33.34 -42.52 37.07
C SER A 629 -33.10 -41.64 35.80
N PRO A 630 -32.98 -42.17 34.56
CA PRO A 630 -32.25 -43.34 34.07
C PRO A 630 -31.36 -43.04 32.83
N THR A 631 -30.50 -44.01 32.52
CA THR A 631 -29.67 -44.19 31.34
C THR A 631 -30.43 -44.79 30.15
N TYR A 632 -29.97 -44.53 28.92
CA TYR A 632 -30.05 -45.50 27.80
C TYR A 632 -28.79 -45.41 26.90
N GLN A 633 -28.41 -46.58 26.38
CA GLN A 633 -27.07 -47.03 25.97
C GLN A 633 -26.71 -46.90 24.47
N ASN A 634 -25.39 -46.79 24.24
CA ASN A 634 -24.46 -47.44 23.28
C ASN A 634 -24.95 -48.12 21.98
N HIS A 635 -24.20 -47.85 20.89
CA HIS A 635 -23.35 -48.77 20.07
C HIS A 635 -22.79 -47.94 18.87
N SER A 636 -21.50 -47.61 18.70
CA SER A 636 -20.24 -48.35 18.44
C SER A 636 -20.05 -48.90 17.01
N THR A 637 -19.04 -48.36 16.28
CA THR A 637 -17.99 -49.02 15.45
C THR A 637 -17.11 -47.90 14.84
N GLU A 638 -15.85 -47.67 15.28
CA GLU A 638 -14.56 -48.27 14.83
C GLU A 638 -14.21 -47.94 13.35
N THR A 639 -13.04 -47.43 12.91
CA THR A 639 -11.60 -47.54 13.32
C THR A 639 -10.80 -46.30 12.81
N ALA A 640 -9.97 -45.59 13.59
CA ALA A 640 -8.50 -45.76 13.87
C ALA A 640 -7.58 -45.29 12.70
N SER A 641 -6.46 -44.54 12.80
CA SER A 641 -5.48 -44.12 13.84
C SER A 641 -4.65 -42.93 13.27
N LEU A 642 -3.94 -42.04 13.99
CA LEU A 642 -2.69 -42.32 14.74
C LEU A 642 -2.24 -41.13 15.64
N ALA A 643 -1.83 -41.53 16.85
CA ALA A 643 -0.76 -41.02 17.72
C ALA A 643 -0.94 -39.72 18.54
N ALA A 644 -1.02 -39.97 19.85
CA ALA A 644 -1.04 -39.01 20.95
C ALA A 644 0.32 -38.89 21.66
N ALA A 645 0.33 -37.92 22.58
CA ALA A 645 1.36 -37.41 23.47
C ALA A 645 1.98 -38.37 24.53
N VAL A 646 2.94 -37.75 25.25
CA VAL A 646 3.46 -37.91 26.65
C VAL A 646 4.48 -39.04 26.97
N PRO A 647 5.17 -39.07 28.15
CA PRO A 647 5.92 -38.08 28.99
C PRO A 647 7.36 -38.58 29.38
N SER A 648 8.13 -37.81 30.19
CA SER A 648 8.66 -38.21 31.54
C SER A 648 10.06 -37.67 31.92
N SER A 649 10.13 -36.93 33.05
CA SER A 649 11.09 -36.95 34.20
C SER A 649 12.63 -37.08 33.98
N VAL A 650 13.54 -36.41 34.72
CA VAL A 650 13.91 -36.64 36.14
C VAL A 650 14.85 -35.52 36.69
N ASN A 651 14.71 -35.27 38.01
CA ASN A 651 15.40 -34.40 38.98
C ASN A 651 16.95 -34.44 39.08
N VAL A 652 17.59 -33.41 39.73
CA VAL A 652 18.16 -33.47 41.13
C VAL A 652 19.12 -32.29 41.50
N ARG A 653 18.77 -31.56 42.61
CA ARG A 653 19.58 -30.84 43.66
C ARG A 653 20.41 -29.58 43.26
N ARG A 654 20.61 -28.51 44.07
CA ARG A 654 20.51 -28.22 45.53
C ARG A 654 20.52 -26.67 45.75
N ALA A 655 19.83 -26.16 46.78
CA ALA A 655 19.98 -24.79 47.37
C ALA A 655 20.97 -24.83 48.57
N PRO A 656 21.31 -23.75 49.36
CA PRO A 656 20.50 -22.56 49.72
C PRO A 656 21.18 -21.18 50.05
N SER A 657 20.35 -20.10 50.08
CA SER A 657 20.30 -18.94 51.04
C SER A 657 21.51 -17.96 51.15
N ILE A 658 21.47 -16.63 51.39
CA ILE A 658 20.74 -15.70 52.30
C ILE A 658 21.00 -14.22 51.82
N SER A 659 20.06 -13.29 52.02
CA SER A 659 20.16 -11.81 51.91
C SER A 659 20.16 -11.14 53.31
N PRO A 660 20.17 -9.80 53.57
CA PRO A 660 20.45 -8.57 52.78
C PRO A 660 21.36 -7.52 53.51
N SER A 661 21.68 -6.36 52.90
CA SER A 661 21.65 -5.01 53.55
C SER A 661 22.11 -3.85 52.64
N THR A 662 21.24 -2.84 52.52
CA THR A 662 21.48 -1.39 52.22
C THR A 662 21.76 -0.64 53.55
N PRO A 663 22.18 0.66 53.63
CA PRO A 663 21.89 1.80 52.73
C PRO A 663 23.00 2.90 52.53
N SER A 664 22.64 3.91 51.72
CA SER A 664 23.27 5.17 51.27
C SER A 664 23.50 6.24 52.38
N PRO A 665 23.63 7.58 52.10
CA PRO A 665 24.47 8.39 51.20
C PRO A 665 25.17 9.59 51.93
N ALA A 666 26.01 10.40 51.26
CA ALA A 666 26.12 11.86 51.53
C ALA A 666 27.00 12.63 50.51
N THR A 667 26.47 13.78 50.07
CA THR A 667 27.04 14.87 49.27
C THR A 667 27.72 15.94 50.14
N SER A 668 28.74 16.67 49.61
CA SER A 668 28.93 18.10 49.92
C SER A 668 29.90 18.82 48.96
N ASN A 669 29.45 19.99 48.47
CA ASN A 669 30.19 21.04 47.75
C ASN A 669 31.29 21.72 48.60
N HIS A 670 32.36 22.24 47.97
CA HIS A 670 32.70 23.68 48.01
C HIS A 670 33.89 24.05 47.12
N SER A 671 33.74 25.19 46.44
CA SER A 671 34.71 25.96 45.65
C SER A 671 35.57 26.89 46.52
N GLN A 672 36.81 27.21 46.08
CA GLN A 672 37.52 28.46 46.44
C GLN A 672 38.74 28.78 45.54
N HIS A 673 39.12 30.06 45.61
CA HIS A 673 39.82 30.96 44.68
C HIS A 673 41.38 30.96 44.75
N TYR A 674 41.99 31.37 43.62
CA TYR A 674 43.19 32.22 43.37
C TYR A 674 44.40 32.27 44.34
N GLY A 675 45.61 32.18 43.76
CA GLY A 675 46.86 32.72 44.33
C GLY A 675 48.13 32.41 43.50
N ASN A 676 48.70 33.46 42.90
CA ASN A 676 50.00 33.51 42.18
C ASN A 676 51.19 33.11 43.04
N GLU A 677 52.27 32.60 42.41
CA GLU A 677 53.63 33.16 42.56
C GLU A 677 54.60 32.70 41.46
N ASP A 678 55.50 33.63 41.12
CA ASP A 678 56.39 33.71 39.96
C ASP A 678 57.61 32.78 39.98
N GLY A 679 58.21 32.50 38.79
CA GLY A 679 59.67 32.40 38.70
C GLY A 679 60.32 31.44 37.68
N LYS A 680 60.55 31.97 36.47
CA LYS A 680 61.77 31.85 35.62
C LYS A 680 62.03 30.64 34.70
N MET A 681 62.37 31.07 33.47
CA MET A 681 63.45 30.66 32.57
C MET A 681 63.02 29.80 31.37
N GLY A 682 63.12 30.38 30.18
CA GLY A 682 62.65 29.81 28.93
C GLY A 682 63.72 29.10 28.08
N SER A 683 63.21 28.73 26.90
CA SER A 683 63.91 28.41 25.66
C SER A 683 64.37 26.97 25.48
N THR A 684 63.58 26.17 24.75
CA THR A 684 64.00 25.28 23.64
C THR A 684 62.81 24.44 23.12
N VAL A 685 61.72 25.04 22.62
CA VAL A 685 60.74 24.29 21.80
C VAL A 685 60.14 25.18 20.71
N THR A 686 60.93 25.48 19.66
CA THR A 686 60.44 26.17 18.44
C THR A 686 60.87 25.47 17.15
N ALA A 687 61.02 24.14 17.17
CA ALA A 687 61.37 23.38 15.97
C ALA A 687 60.44 22.20 15.62
N ALA A 688 59.56 21.74 16.53
CA ALA A 688 58.70 20.58 16.28
C ALA A 688 57.27 20.92 15.79
N VAL A 689 56.81 22.16 15.98
CA VAL A 689 55.41 22.55 15.67
C VAL A 689 55.24 22.97 14.21
N ILE A 690 56.31 23.36 13.51
CA ILE A 690 56.26 23.80 12.11
C ILE A 690 56.17 22.61 11.13
N GLY A 691 56.66 21.42 11.53
CA GLY A 691 56.68 20.22 10.67
C GLY A 691 55.31 19.58 10.41
N ILE A 692 54.30 19.87 11.25
CA ILE A 692 52.96 19.27 11.15
C ILE A 692 51.94 20.28 10.61
N ILE A 693 52.08 21.57 10.94
CA ILE A 693 51.13 22.60 10.51
C ILE A 693 51.24 22.89 9.00
N VAL A 694 52.45 22.87 8.45
CA VAL A 694 52.66 23.13 7.01
C VAL A 694 52.01 22.05 6.12
N PRO A 695 52.19 20.73 6.35
CA PRO A 695 51.51 19.73 5.53
C PRO A 695 49.99 19.73 5.71
N MET A 696 49.48 20.01 6.92
CA MET A 696 48.03 20.13 7.14
C MET A 696 47.42 21.34 6.40
N ALA A 697 48.14 22.47 6.34
CA ALA A 697 47.71 23.63 5.57
C ALA A 697 47.75 23.37 4.06
N VAL A 698 48.73 22.61 3.57
CA VAL A 698 48.82 22.23 2.15
C VAL A 698 47.67 21.27 1.78
N ILE A 699 47.34 20.29 2.63
CA ILE A 699 46.20 19.40 2.42
C ILE A 699 44.88 20.21 2.40
N ALA A 700 44.69 21.14 3.33
CA ALA A 700 43.51 22.00 3.35
C ALA A 700 43.38 22.86 2.08
N LEU A 701 44.50 23.38 1.56
CA LEU A 701 44.51 24.15 0.31
C LEU A 701 44.22 23.28 -0.92
N LEU A 702 44.67 22.02 -0.94
CA LEU A 702 44.36 21.06 -2.00
C LEU A 702 42.90 20.61 -1.96
N CYS A 703 42.32 20.43 -0.77
CA CYS A 703 40.89 20.16 -0.61
C CYS A 703 40.04 21.35 -1.06
N MET A 704 40.44 22.58 -0.70
CA MET A 704 39.76 23.80 -1.14
C MET A 704 39.86 24.01 -2.65
N SER A 705 41.02 23.73 -3.27
CA SER A 705 41.15 23.82 -4.74
C SER A 705 40.35 22.73 -5.45
N GLY A 706 40.33 21.49 -4.93
CA GLY A 706 39.48 20.41 -5.41
C GLY A 706 37.99 20.74 -5.31
N TYR A 707 37.55 21.32 -4.20
CA TYR A 707 36.17 21.78 -4.02
C TYR A 707 35.79 22.90 -4.99
N LEU A 708 36.68 23.85 -5.25
CA LEU A 708 36.44 24.92 -6.23
C LEU A 708 36.42 24.39 -7.68
N ILE A 709 37.27 23.41 -8.00
CA ILE A 709 37.27 22.73 -9.31
C ILE A 709 35.97 21.94 -9.48
N TRP A 710 35.56 21.16 -8.48
CA TRP A 710 34.29 20.44 -8.48
C TRP A 710 33.09 21.38 -8.58
N ARG A 711 33.08 22.50 -7.85
CA ARG A 711 32.03 23.52 -7.92
C ARG A 711 31.96 24.19 -9.30
N ASN A 712 33.09 24.46 -9.93
CA ASN A 712 33.14 24.99 -11.31
C ASN A 712 32.76 23.95 -12.36
N TRP A 713 33.10 22.68 -12.15
CA TRP A 713 32.65 21.56 -12.99
C TRP A 713 31.14 21.36 -12.86
N LYS A 714 30.60 21.37 -11.63
CA LYS A 714 29.16 21.33 -11.37
C LYS A 714 28.45 22.50 -12.04
N ARG A 715 28.98 23.73 -11.97
CA ARG A 715 28.44 24.91 -12.70
C ARG A 715 28.52 24.81 -14.22
N LYS A 716 29.50 24.10 -14.79
CA LYS A 716 29.59 23.87 -16.24
C LYS A 716 28.67 22.75 -16.73
N ASN A 717 28.39 21.75 -15.88
CA ASN A 717 27.52 20.62 -16.20
C ASN A 717 26.06 20.79 -15.73
N THR A 718 25.75 21.77 -14.89
CA THR A 718 24.38 22.28 -14.74
C THR A 718 24.14 23.32 -15.82
N LYS A 719 23.86 22.86 -17.04
CA LYS A 719 22.99 23.63 -17.91
C LYS A 719 21.62 23.68 -17.25
N SER A 720 21.37 24.78 -16.55
CA SER A 720 20.05 25.33 -16.38
C SER A 720 19.32 25.23 -17.72
N MET A 721 18.16 24.56 -17.74
CA MET A 721 17.10 24.89 -18.68
C MET A 721 16.63 26.30 -18.31
N ASN A 722 17.35 27.30 -18.81
CA ASN A 722 16.89 28.68 -18.81
C ASN A 722 15.64 28.75 -19.68
N PHE A 723 14.48 28.91 -19.05
CA PHE A 723 13.29 29.48 -19.69
C PHE A 723 13.52 30.98 -19.86
N ASP A 724 14.35 31.34 -20.84
CA ASP A 724 14.40 32.67 -21.45
C ASP A 724 14.98 32.51 -22.86
N ASN A 725 14.18 31.91 -23.76
CA ASN A 725 14.35 32.06 -25.20
C ASN A 725 13.02 32.55 -25.80
N PRO A 726 12.97 33.76 -26.39
CA PRO A 726 11.75 34.38 -26.91
C PRO A 726 11.45 33.86 -28.31
N VAL A 727 10.96 32.63 -28.45
CA VAL A 727 10.44 32.11 -29.72
C VAL A 727 9.22 31.24 -29.46
N TYR A 728 8.15 31.88 -28.94
CA TYR A 728 6.73 31.55 -29.21
C TYR A 728 5.89 32.75 -28.73
N ARG A 729 6.21 33.91 -29.29
CA ARG A 729 5.38 35.12 -29.23
C ARG A 729 5.32 35.69 -30.64
N LYS A 730 4.53 35.04 -31.50
CA LYS A 730 3.99 35.58 -32.76
C LYS A 730 3.08 34.55 -33.41
N THR A 731 1.78 34.81 -33.29
CA THR A 731 0.60 34.37 -34.05
C THR A 731 -0.54 34.48 -33.04
N THR A 732 -1.04 35.67 -32.73
CA THR A 732 -2.10 36.28 -33.54
C THR A 732 -2.40 37.66 -32.94
N GLU A 733 -2.15 38.70 -33.73
CA GLU A 733 -2.49 40.14 -33.63
C GLU A 733 -1.54 40.74 -34.67
N GLU A 734 -1.96 41.12 -35.89
CA GLU A 734 -2.93 42.15 -36.28
C GLU A 734 -3.50 41.85 -37.68
N GLU A 735 -4.80 42.07 -37.88
CA GLU A 735 -5.44 42.73 -39.04
C GLU A 735 -6.97 42.68 -38.80
N ASP A 736 -7.50 43.74 -38.19
CA ASP A 736 -8.35 44.72 -38.89
C ASP A 736 -9.18 45.56 -37.91
N GLU A 737 -8.91 46.87 -37.98
CA GLU A 737 -9.77 47.94 -37.49
C GLU A 737 -11.09 47.94 -38.29
N ASP A 738 -12.21 48.20 -37.62
CA ASP A 738 -13.14 49.25 -38.04
C ASP A 738 -14.23 49.48 -36.98
N GLU A 739 -14.29 50.75 -36.54
CA GLU A 739 -15.48 51.53 -36.14
C GLU A 739 -16.48 51.00 -35.08
N LEU A 740 -17.14 51.78 -34.22
CA LEU A 740 -17.11 53.18 -33.78
C LEU A 740 -18.27 53.26 -32.74
N HIS A 741 -18.09 54.09 -31.71
CA HIS A 741 -19.13 54.86 -30.99
C HIS A 741 -19.90 54.34 -29.74
N ILE A 742 -19.64 55.10 -28.64
CA ILE A 742 -20.58 55.75 -27.69
C ILE A 742 -21.34 54.80 -26.74
N GLY A 743 -21.41 54.95 -25.41
CA GLY A 743 -20.94 55.97 -24.47
C GLY A 743 -21.64 55.76 -23.11
N ARG A 744 -20.95 56.18 -22.04
CA ARG A 744 -21.45 56.76 -20.76
C ARG A 744 -22.66 56.16 -20.00
N THR A 745 -22.35 55.74 -18.76
CA THR A 745 -23.03 56.02 -17.46
C THR A 745 -24.55 55.86 -17.32
N ALA A 746 -24.98 55.05 -16.34
CA ALA A 746 -25.92 55.49 -15.29
C ALA A 746 -26.10 54.41 -14.20
N GLN A 747 -26.47 54.90 -13.03
CA GLN A 747 -26.56 54.27 -11.72
C GLN A 747 -28.05 54.09 -11.33
N ILE A 748 -28.33 53.19 -10.38
CA ILE A 748 -29.51 53.14 -9.46
C ILE A 748 -30.77 52.39 -9.92
N GLY A 749 -31.27 51.46 -9.06
CA GLY A 749 -32.70 51.14 -8.96
C GLY A 749 -33.06 49.75 -8.39
N HIS A 750 -33.29 49.65 -7.08
CA HIS A 750 -33.94 48.54 -6.36
C HIS A 750 -35.38 48.26 -6.82
N VAL A 751 -35.82 46.98 -6.88
CA VAL A 751 -37.14 46.44 -6.42
C VAL A 751 -37.05 44.88 -6.23
N TYR A 752 -37.56 44.35 -5.10
CA TYR A 752 -37.76 42.92 -4.71
C TYR A 752 -39.22 42.46 -5.03
N PRO A 753 -39.69 41.22 -4.74
CA PRO A 753 -39.46 39.92 -5.42
C PRO A 753 -40.79 39.18 -5.77
N ALA A 754 -40.72 37.98 -6.36
CA ALA A 754 -41.83 37.01 -6.25
C ALA A 754 -41.27 35.58 -6.07
N ARG A 755 -41.55 35.02 -4.88
CA ARG A 755 -41.39 33.61 -4.53
C ARG A 755 -42.61 32.83 -5.04
N VAL A 756 -42.39 31.63 -5.56
CA VAL A 756 -43.40 30.58 -5.61
C VAL A 756 -42.87 29.41 -4.78
N ALA A 757 -43.62 29.08 -3.73
CA ALA A 757 -43.52 27.85 -2.97
C ALA A 757 -44.72 26.99 -3.35
N LEU A 758 -44.52 25.69 -3.53
CA LEU A 758 -45.61 24.72 -3.64
C LEU A 758 -45.34 23.58 -2.65
N SER A 759 -46.33 23.37 -1.79
CA SER A 759 -46.46 22.31 -0.80
C SER A 759 -47.61 21.39 -1.21
N LEU A 760 -47.33 20.08 -1.17
CA LEU A 760 -48.07 18.97 -0.56
C LEU A 760 -49.62 18.94 -0.48
N GLU A 761 -50.11 17.72 -0.76
CA GLU A 761 -51.14 16.90 -0.06
C GLU A 761 -52.44 16.46 -0.80
N ASP A 762 -52.55 15.13 -0.91
CA ASP A 762 -53.67 14.17 -0.78
C ASP A 762 -55.01 14.30 -1.53
N ASP A 763 -55.39 13.21 -2.23
CA ASP A 763 -56.50 12.31 -1.80
C ASP A 763 -56.77 11.14 -2.78
N GLY A 764 -56.92 9.92 -2.23
CA GLY A 764 -58.04 8.98 -2.50
C GLY A 764 -58.19 8.22 -3.83
N LEU A 765 -58.00 6.89 -3.74
CA LEU A 765 -58.45 5.74 -4.59
C LEU A 765 -59.94 5.80 -5.05
N PRO A 766 -60.41 4.94 -6.00
CA PRO A 766 -59.84 3.67 -6.49
C PRO A 766 -59.41 3.62 -7.96
#